data_AF-A0A6J8BFX8-F1
#
_entry.id   AF-A0A6J8BFX8-F1
#
_cell.length_a   1.000
_cell.length_b   1.000
_cell.length_c   1.000
_cell.angle_alpha   90.00
_cell.angle_beta   90.00
_cell.angle_gamma   90.00
#
_symmetry.space_group_name_H-M   'P 1'
#
loop_
_entity.id
_entity.type
_entity.pdbx_description
1 polymer ?
#
loop_
_entity_poly.entity_id
_entity_poly.type
_entity_poly.pdbx_seq_one_letter_code
_entity_poly.pdbx_strand_id
1 'polypeptide(L)'
;MIDKRVRECALELQDTVLLAKLSVGDLISQEAKYHAKCLIKLYNKASRQTPKTKKENQESVIHGIVLAELIEYIDSSRSGTDIVPIFKLADLAKLYSKRLEQLGVVIEGRINTTHLKNRILAAIPDLQSHKQGRDVLLIFNEDVGEALKQATSYSCDDEGIIIAKAAKIVRRDMFDTRYSFTGTFNDSCQHESVPQTLVSLVRMILGGPNIETQSSNIVESQTTLTISQLLQFNCAVRRRKDTAATYHTSDREPPLPIYLGMVIHVETRKRDLVDKLYNLGLKRYSVVPPVILPKEPTAIPSVDSPLFSECGFFSGAQQLEYRWLNHVRQEIEDDDTDTKNMTLSAFHANLSQTQEVEIAPLDITTIEEMGNPFLEESEDLLVLDTGDIVDPKVANTVRNIEQIGNDKYHEYVRERLDKRTTPLSDPIKQNKLHLFSRQELRSESKEKRQISSLKQNCSLFSQLYVSCQVRDSDLDQFFRHENLSYPPSLSQFGQLRLGSKSDLLVPLEKKCVIVTENPDVDAIILDGAVIVNILKPRFCKTFEDYSKQVFLPHINNYLKSCSRLDVIWDEYRQDSLKASTRGKRGKGIRRRVQADSTIPGNWESFLRIDDNKTELFAYLAEQLLTLTPSDQTTVVSTKGREVVCNKPNKNNDDLSPCNHEEADTRILLHVADAVKNGMQKIMIRTVDTDVVVIAVSAVHKLNITSLWMAFGVGKNFRYIPVHEIAQHMGPSKSHALLFFHAFSGCDQVSSFSNRGKKTAWETWSTFDAVTEDFKVLSDKPNEDCVNESALNIERFVVLMYDRTSECLSVDAARKDLFRRKGRSIENIPPSSAALHQHIKRAAYQAGFCWGQALVKLQETPSPSSWGWKRNKEGYGNHSGHRHSKHQSPVLNL
;
A
#
# COMPACT_ATOMS: atom_id res chain seq x y z
N MET A 1 -24.92 19.54 68.21
CA MET A 1 -25.43 19.95 66.88
C MET A 1 -26.94 20.19 66.88
N ILE A 2 -27.76 19.29 67.45
CA ILE A 2 -29.23 19.44 67.48
C ILE A 2 -29.68 20.59 68.38
N ASP A 3 -29.15 20.71 69.61
CA ASP A 3 -29.51 21.79 70.56
C ASP A 3 -29.35 23.20 69.96
N LYS A 4 -28.19 23.49 69.36
CA LYS A 4 -27.90 24.76 68.69
C LYS A 4 -28.96 25.14 67.64
N ARG A 5 -29.35 24.18 66.79
CA ARG A 5 -30.34 24.42 65.72
C ARG A 5 -31.77 24.58 66.26
N VAL A 6 -32.11 23.88 67.36
CA VAL A 6 -33.40 24.07 68.04
C VAL A 6 -33.49 25.45 68.67
N ARG A 7 -32.41 25.94 69.30
CA ARG A 7 -32.34 27.31 69.86
C ARG A 7 -32.45 28.38 68.78
N GLU A 8 -31.76 28.21 67.65
CA GLU A 8 -31.85 29.11 66.50
C GLU A 8 -33.29 29.18 65.95
N CYS A 9 -33.94 28.03 65.75
CA CYS A 9 -35.34 28.00 65.30
C CYS A 9 -36.33 28.59 66.33
N ALA A 10 -36.08 28.41 67.62
CA ALA A 10 -36.92 28.99 68.68
C ALA A 10 -36.76 30.52 68.78
N LEU A 11 -35.55 31.04 68.54
CA LEU A 11 -35.27 32.47 68.40
C LEU A 11 -35.96 33.07 67.17
N GLU A 12 -35.85 32.40 66.02
CA GLU A 12 -36.48 32.85 64.76
C GLU A 12 -38.02 32.89 64.85
N LEU A 13 -38.62 31.91 65.53
CA LEU A 13 -40.06 31.85 65.74
C LEU A 13 -40.57 32.72 66.89
N GLN A 14 -39.67 33.40 67.62
CA GLN A 14 -39.95 34.12 68.86
C GLN A 14 -40.73 33.29 69.90
N ASP A 15 -40.44 31.99 69.98
CA ASP A 15 -41.11 31.06 70.91
C ASP A 15 -40.48 31.17 72.30
N THR A 16 -40.92 32.20 73.04
CA THR A 16 -40.38 32.58 74.36
C THR A 16 -40.49 31.47 75.40
N VAL A 17 -41.49 30.60 75.29
CA VAL A 17 -41.71 29.46 76.19
C VAL A 17 -40.67 28.37 75.95
N LEU A 18 -40.37 28.06 74.68
CA LEU A 18 -39.35 27.07 74.34
C LEU A 18 -37.94 27.60 74.66
N LEU A 19 -37.69 28.89 74.45
CA LEU A 19 -36.41 29.55 74.80
C LEU A 19 -36.14 29.54 76.31
N ALA A 20 -37.15 29.81 77.13
CA ALA A 20 -37.03 29.77 78.59
C ALA A 20 -36.75 28.36 79.12
N LYS A 21 -37.27 27.31 78.46
CA LYS A 21 -36.96 25.92 78.83
C LYS A 21 -35.55 25.51 78.44
N LEU A 22 -35.05 26.03 77.32
CA LEU A 22 -33.69 25.79 76.84
C LEU A 22 -32.65 26.58 77.66
N SER A 23 -33.00 27.68 78.34
CA SER A 23 -32.03 28.44 79.15
C SER A 23 -31.57 27.75 80.44
N VAL A 24 -32.18 26.63 80.85
CA VAL A 24 -31.86 25.91 82.11
C VAL A 24 -30.72 24.87 81.93
N GLY A 25 -30.26 24.64 80.70
CA GLY A 25 -29.14 23.73 80.38
C GLY A 25 -29.18 23.24 78.92
N ASP A 26 -28.17 22.49 78.49
CA ASP A 26 -28.11 21.90 77.13
C ASP A 26 -29.23 20.87 76.93
N LEU A 27 -29.88 20.89 75.76
CA LEU A 27 -30.88 19.89 75.39
C LEU A 27 -30.23 18.50 75.30
N ILE A 28 -30.66 17.60 76.20
CA ILE A 28 -30.14 16.25 76.28
C ILE A 28 -30.52 15.48 75.01
N SER A 29 -29.53 14.91 74.32
CA SER A 29 -29.72 14.28 73.00
C SER A 29 -30.74 13.13 72.96
N GLN A 30 -31.11 12.56 74.11
CA GLN A 30 -32.19 11.57 74.21
C GLN A 30 -33.59 12.19 74.06
N GLU A 31 -33.84 13.39 74.56
CA GLU A 31 -35.17 14.03 74.50
C GLU A 31 -35.57 14.42 73.07
N ALA A 32 -34.61 14.90 72.28
CA ALA A 32 -34.81 15.18 70.86
C ALA A 32 -35.13 13.93 70.03
N LYS A 33 -34.67 12.75 70.49
CA LYS A 33 -34.91 11.45 69.85
C LYS A 33 -36.33 10.94 70.11
N TYR A 34 -36.88 11.15 71.32
CA TYR A 34 -38.24 10.71 71.68
C TYR A 34 -39.34 11.66 71.20
N HIS A 35 -39.02 12.92 70.88
CA HIS A 35 -39.98 13.91 70.37
C HIS A 35 -39.72 14.32 68.91
N ALA A 36 -39.30 13.39 68.06
CA ALA A 36 -38.96 13.64 66.65
C ALA A 36 -40.10 14.32 65.85
N LYS A 37 -41.36 13.97 66.11
CA LYS A 37 -42.52 14.62 65.44
C LYS A 37 -42.67 16.09 65.83
N CYS A 38 -42.37 16.44 67.08
CA CYS A 38 -42.41 17.83 67.55
C CYS A 38 -41.22 18.62 67.00
N LEU A 39 -40.04 18.01 66.94
CA LEU A 39 -38.84 18.58 66.35
C LEU A 39 -39.02 18.91 64.86
N ILE A 40 -39.58 17.97 64.09
CA ILE A 40 -39.88 18.17 62.66
C ILE A 40 -40.94 19.26 62.49
N LYS A 41 -41.98 19.31 63.34
CA LYS A 41 -42.98 20.38 63.31
C LYS A 41 -42.37 21.76 63.61
N LEU A 42 -41.45 21.86 64.56
CA LEU A 42 -40.77 23.11 64.90
C LEU A 42 -39.92 23.60 63.72
N TYR A 43 -39.10 22.73 63.12
CA TYR A 43 -38.27 23.08 61.97
C TYR A 43 -39.11 23.46 60.75
N ASN A 44 -40.21 22.74 60.49
CA ASN A 44 -41.14 23.08 59.42
C ASN A 44 -41.86 24.40 59.68
N LYS A 45 -42.11 24.77 60.94
CA LYS A 45 -42.74 26.05 61.30
C LYS A 45 -41.74 27.20 61.13
N ALA A 46 -40.48 27.01 61.54
CA ALA A 46 -39.39 27.98 61.36
C ALA A 46 -39.10 28.21 59.86
N SER A 47 -39.00 27.13 59.09
CA SER A 47 -38.81 27.16 57.64
C SER A 47 -39.97 27.81 56.86
N ARG A 48 -41.15 27.91 57.46
CA ARG A 48 -42.31 28.62 56.85
C ARG A 48 -42.32 30.11 57.14
N GLN A 49 -41.64 30.58 58.19
CA GLN A 49 -41.54 32.00 58.53
C GLN A 49 -40.29 32.67 57.94
N THR A 50 -39.28 31.90 57.55
CA THR A 50 -38.15 32.43 56.78
C THR A 50 -38.62 32.81 55.36
N PRO A 51 -38.42 34.07 54.92
CA PRO A 51 -38.66 34.43 53.53
C PRO A 51 -37.76 33.56 52.66
N LYS A 52 -38.33 32.82 51.70
CA LYS A 52 -37.58 31.98 50.76
C LYS A 52 -36.40 32.78 50.19
N THR A 53 -35.18 32.40 50.58
CA THR A 53 -33.97 33.04 50.09
C THR A 53 -33.73 32.64 48.64
N LYS A 54 -33.07 33.51 47.86
CA LYS A 54 -32.78 33.30 46.42
C LYS A 54 -32.13 31.93 46.10
N LYS A 55 -31.49 31.30 47.09
CA LYS A 55 -30.78 30.02 46.97
C LYS A 55 -31.72 28.80 46.83
N GLU A 56 -32.79 28.72 47.63
CA GLU A 56 -33.76 27.59 47.54
C GLU A 56 -34.64 27.68 46.28
N ASN A 57 -34.96 28.91 45.83
CA ASN A 57 -35.62 29.09 44.53
C ASN A 57 -34.70 28.68 43.37
N GLN A 58 -33.39 28.91 43.47
CA GLN A 58 -32.44 28.45 42.47
C GLN A 58 -32.32 26.91 42.46
N GLU A 59 -32.23 26.24 43.60
CA GLU A 59 -32.14 24.78 43.63
C GLU A 59 -33.42 24.09 43.12
N SER A 60 -34.60 24.61 43.48
CA SER A 60 -35.88 24.12 42.92
C SER A 60 -35.96 24.31 41.40
N VAL A 61 -35.49 25.46 40.91
CA VAL A 61 -35.38 25.74 39.47
C VAL A 61 -34.39 24.78 38.80
N ILE A 62 -33.22 24.52 39.42
CA ILE A 62 -32.23 23.57 38.91
C ILE A 62 -32.80 22.15 38.87
N HIS A 63 -33.51 21.71 39.91
CA HIS A 63 -34.22 20.43 39.91
C HIS A 63 -35.30 20.31 38.82
N GLY A 64 -35.93 21.44 38.46
CA GLY A 64 -36.85 21.55 37.33
C GLY A 64 -36.13 21.44 35.98
N ILE A 65 -35.01 22.17 35.82
CA ILE A 65 -34.18 22.15 34.61
C ILE A 65 -33.62 20.75 34.37
N VAL A 66 -33.02 20.11 35.38
CA VAL A 66 -32.47 18.75 35.24
C VAL A 66 -33.56 17.73 34.96
N LEU A 67 -34.77 17.92 35.49
CA LEU A 67 -35.88 17.02 35.16
C LEU A 67 -36.33 17.22 33.71
N ALA A 68 -36.38 18.47 33.24
CA ALA A 68 -36.69 18.77 31.85
C ALA A 68 -35.61 18.21 30.90
N GLU A 69 -34.32 18.31 31.25
CA GLU A 69 -33.22 17.68 30.50
C GLU A 69 -33.33 16.14 30.49
N LEU A 70 -33.76 15.54 31.60
CA LEU A 70 -33.95 14.09 31.68
C LEU A 70 -35.18 13.62 30.88
N ILE A 71 -36.26 14.39 30.90
CA ILE A 71 -37.45 14.15 30.06
C ILE A 71 -37.08 14.29 28.60
N GLU A 72 -36.36 15.37 28.24
CA GLU A 72 -35.85 15.57 26.88
C GLU A 72 -34.90 14.44 26.47
N TYR A 73 -34.08 13.90 27.38
CA TYR A 73 -33.26 12.72 27.10
C TYR A 73 -34.11 11.47 26.78
N ILE A 74 -35.21 11.26 27.52
CA ILE A 74 -36.13 10.15 27.28
C ILE A 74 -36.90 10.36 25.96
N ASP A 75 -37.37 11.58 25.68
CA ASP A 75 -38.10 11.94 24.45
C ASP A 75 -37.19 12.02 23.22
N SER A 76 -35.96 12.48 23.35
CA SER A 76 -34.97 12.52 22.25
C SER A 76 -34.41 11.14 21.92
N SER A 77 -34.42 10.22 22.89
CA SER A 77 -34.14 8.82 22.64
C SER A 77 -35.24 8.15 21.81
N ARG A 78 -36.46 8.73 21.75
CA ARG A 78 -37.53 8.32 20.82
C ARG A 78 -37.21 8.65 19.36
N SER A 79 -36.39 9.67 19.12
CA SER A 79 -36.09 10.22 17.79
C SER A 79 -34.67 9.93 17.29
N GLY A 80 -33.92 9.08 18.02
CA GLY A 80 -32.48 8.88 17.81
C GLY A 80 -32.02 7.45 17.50
N THR A 81 -32.88 6.42 17.56
CA THR A 81 -32.46 5.03 17.32
C THR A 81 -33.55 4.19 16.65
N ASP A 82 -33.20 3.33 15.67
CA ASP A 82 -34.12 2.37 15.01
C ASP A 82 -34.64 1.24 15.92
N ILE A 83 -34.33 1.27 17.21
CA ILE A 83 -34.74 0.29 18.23
C ILE A 83 -35.55 1.03 19.29
N VAL A 84 -36.73 0.51 19.66
CA VAL A 84 -37.58 1.08 20.70
C VAL A 84 -36.80 1.19 22.02
N PRO A 85 -36.61 2.40 22.56
CA PRO A 85 -35.74 2.60 23.73
C PRO A 85 -36.43 2.10 25.02
N ILE A 86 -35.75 1.22 25.76
CA ILE A 86 -36.20 0.71 27.07
C ILE A 86 -35.31 1.30 28.17
N PHE A 87 -35.91 1.99 29.14
CA PHE A 87 -35.14 2.65 30.20
C PHE A 87 -35.25 1.95 31.54
N LYS A 88 -34.11 1.70 32.19
CA LYS A 88 -34.05 1.28 33.59
C LYS A 88 -34.13 2.48 34.51
N LEU A 89 -35.09 2.49 35.43
CA LEU A 89 -35.29 3.58 36.38
C LEU A 89 -34.06 3.85 37.26
N ALA A 90 -33.29 2.81 37.60
CA ALA A 90 -32.09 2.94 38.40
C ALA A 90 -30.99 3.75 37.68
N ASP A 91 -30.91 3.65 36.36
CA ASP A 91 -29.89 4.35 35.58
C ASP A 91 -30.32 5.80 35.29
N LEU A 92 -31.60 6.03 35.04
CA LEU A 92 -32.16 7.39 34.99
C LEU A 92 -31.96 8.15 36.31
N ALA A 93 -32.12 7.46 37.45
CA ALA A 93 -31.86 8.07 38.75
C ALA A 93 -30.39 8.47 38.94
N LYS A 94 -29.44 7.68 38.43
CA LYS A 94 -28.01 8.03 38.46
C LYS A 94 -27.70 9.23 37.57
N LEU A 95 -28.27 9.27 36.36
CA LEU A 95 -28.11 10.41 35.44
C LEU A 95 -28.65 11.70 36.07
N TYR A 96 -29.83 11.62 36.70
CA TYR A 96 -30.44 12.73 37.42
C TYR A 96 -29.56 13.23 38.57
N SER A 97 -29.03 12.33 39.41
CA SER A 97 -28.10 12.71 40.50
C SER A 97 -26.85 13.38 39.99
N LYS A 98 -26.17 12.76 39.00
CA LYS A 98 -24.90 13.25 38.47
C LYS A 98 -25.06 14.64 37.88
N ARG A 99 -26.19 14.91 37.22
CA ARG A 99 -26.44 16.21 36.59
C ARG A 99 -26.76 17.31 37.60
N LEU A 100 -27.44 16.99 38.69
CA LEU A 100 -27.65 17.93 39.80
C LEU A 100 -26.33 18.32 40.48
N GLU A 101 -25.45 17.35 40.72
CA GLU A 101 -24.11 17.61 41.27
C GLU A 101 -23.27 18.51 40.35
N GLN A 102 -23.33 18.29 39.03
CA GLN A 102 -22.66 19.14 38.04
C GLN A 102 -23.16 20.59 38.02
N LEU A 103 -24.43 20.82 38.37
CA LEU A 103 -25.02 22.14 38.47
C LEU A 103 -24.90 22.74 39.88
N GLY A 104 -24.06 22.14 40.73
CA GLY A 104 -23.69 22.67 42.04
C GLY A 104 -24.67 22.35 43.17
N VAL A 105 -25.63 21.45 42.95
CA VAL A 105 -26.56 20.99 44.00
C VAL A 105 -25.94 19.83 44.77
N VAL A 106 -25.73 20.01 46.08
CA VAL A 106 -25.14 18.99 46.95
C VAL A 106 -26.23 18.03 47.41
N ILE A 107 -26.16 16.76 46.97
CA ILE A 107 -27.17 15.75 47.31
C ILE A 107 -26.75 15.01 48.58
N GLU A 108 -27.37 15.36 49.71
CA GLU A 108 -27.19 14.64 50.98
C GLU A 108 -28.04 13.35 51.01
N GLY A 109 -27.64 12.33 50.25
CA GLY A 109 -28.23 10.97 50.29
C GLY A 109 -28.65 10.38 48.94
N ARG A 110 -29.40 9.26 48.96
CA ARG A 110 -29.94 8.64 47.72
C ARG A 110 -31.21 9.36 47.28
N ILE A 111 -31.29 9.66 45.99
CA ILE A 111 -32.50 10.25 45.37
C ILE A 111 -33.70 9.32 45.54
N ASN A 112 -34.85 9.89 45.87
CA ASN A 112 -36.11 9.17 45.96
C ASN A 112 -36.59 8.76 44.56
N THR A 113 -36.23 7.54 44.15
CA THR A 113 -36.52 6.99 42.82
C THR A 113 -38.02 6.80 42.57
N THR A 114 -38.83 6.62 43.62
CA THR A 114 -40.29 6.52 43.49
C THR A 114 -40.89 7.88 43.13
N HIS A 115 -40.43 8.94 43.80
CA HIS A 115 -40.86 10.30 43.48
C HIS A 115 -40.39 10.75 42.09
N LEU A 116 -39.15 10.42 41.70
CA LEU A 116 -38.63 10.71 40.36
C LEU A 116 -39.43 9.97 39.28
N LYS A 117 -39.71 8.66 39.47
CA LYS A 117 -40.54 7.87 38.56
C LYS A 117 -41.91 8.51 38.35
N ASN A 118 -42.59 8.89 39.43
CA ASN A 118 -43.92 9.49 39.33
C ASN A 118 -43.90 10.84 38.59
N ARG A 119 -42.85 11.64 38.77
CA ARG A 119 -42.67 12.91 38.03
C ARG A 119 -42.41 12.69 36.54
N ILE A 120 -41.68 11.64 36.17
CA ILE A 120 -41.44 11.27 34.77
C ILE A 120 -42.73 10.79 34.12
N LEU A 121 -43.44 9.84 34.75
CA LEU A 121 -44.70 9.31 34.22
C LEU A 121 -45.82 10.36 34.14
N ALA A 122 -45.82 11.36 35.04
CA ALA A 122 -46.76 12.47 34.96
C ALA A 122 -46.44 13.45 33.82
N ALA A 123 -45.18 13.52 33.39
CA ALA A 123 -44.75 14.40 32.31
C ALA A 123 -44.85 13.75 30.92
N ILE A 124 -44.80 12.41 30.85
CA ILE A 124 -44.81 11.62 29.61
C ILE A 124 -45.98 10.60 29.68
N PRO A 125 -47.18 10.95 29.18
CA PRO A 125 -48.40 10.15 29.37
C PRO A 125 -48.42 8.78 28.66
N ASP A 126 -47.64 8.64 27.59
CA ASP A 126 -47.50 7.47 26.71
C ASP A 126 -46.45 6.44 27.19
N LEU A 127 -45.72 6.76 28.26
CA LEU A 127 -44.70 5.91 28.88
C LEU A 127 -45.30 5.06 30.00
N GLN A 128 -45.11 3.74 29.96
CA GLN A 128 -45.57 2.80 31.00
C GLN A 128 -44.43 2.18 31.78
N SER A 129 -44.71 1.79 33.03
CA SER A 129 -43.72 1.12 33.89
C SER A 129 -44.01 -0.36 34.09
N HIS A 130 -43.02 -1.21 33.83
CA HIS A 130 -43.09 -2.65 34.04
C HIS A 130 -42.04 -3.11 35.06
N LYS A 131 -42.45 -3.99 35.98
CA LYS A 131 -41.53 -4.62 36.94
C LYS A 131 -40.97 -5.90 36.33
N GLN A 132 -39.65 -6.03 36.31
CA GLN A 132 -38.96 -7.24 35.91
C GLN A 132 -37.96 -7.63 37.01
N GLY A 133 -38.34 -8.60 37.85
CA GLY A 133 -37.55 -8.98 39.01
C GLY A 133 -37.38 -7.83 40.02
N ARG A 134 -36.13 -7.42 40.29
CA ARG A 134 -35.81 -6.28 41.18
C ARG A 134 -35.76 -4.93 40.44
N ASP A 135 -35.86 -4.93 39.10
CA ASP A 135 -35.72 -3.75 38.26
C ASP A 135 -37.11 -3.21 37.81
N VAL A 136 -37.16 -1.90 37.56
CA VAL A 136 -38.32 -1.20 36.99
C VAL A 136 -37.93 -0.60 35.64
N LEU A 137 -38.61 -1.03 34.59
CA LEU A 137 -38.43 -0.59 33.20
C LEU A 137 -39.51 0.40 32.77
N LEU A 138 -39.16 1.35 31.91
CA LEU A 138 -40.07 2.33 31.30
C LEU A 138 -40.06 2.19 29.76
N ILE A 139 -41.23 2.04 29.13
CA ILE A 139 -41.42 1.73 27.69
C ILE A 139 -42.64 2.50 27.12
N PHE A 140 -42.58 2.96 25.87
CA PHE A 140 -43.66 3.68 25.17
C PHE A 140 -44.70 2.72 24.54
N ASN A 141 -45.99 3.11 24.53
CA ASN A 141 -47.11 2.23 24.14
C ASN A 141 -47.26 1.96 22.63
N GLU A 142 -46.71 2.78 21.73
CA GLU A 142 -47.10 2.80 20.30
C GLU A 142 -46.13 2.03 19.35
N ASP A 143 -44.95 1.59 19.80
CA ASP A 143 -43.81 1.38 18.87
C ASP A 143 -43.39 -0.07 18.55
N VAL A 144 -44.16 -1.11 18.88
CA VAL A 144 -43.72 -2.49 18.56
C VAL A 144 -43.83 -2.82 17.05
N GLY A 145 -44.80 -2.22 16.35
CA GLY A 145 -45.09 -2.52 14.93
C GLY A 145 -44.43 -1.56 13.92
N GLU A 146 -44.31 -0.27 14.25
CA GLU A 146 -43.77 0.78 13.39
C GLU A 146 -42.24 0.66 13.20
N ALA A 147 -41.52 0.17 14.23
CA ALA A 147 -40.07 -0.03 14.23
C ALA A 147 -39.59 -1.03 13.16
N LEU A 148 -40.40 -2.02 12.79
CA LEU A 148 -40.07 -2.98 11.72
C LEU A 148 -40.18 -2.38 10.32
N LYS A 149 -40.91 -1.27 10.16
CA LYS A 149 -41.23 -0.66 8.86
C LYS A 149 -40.25 0.45 8.49
N GLN A 150 -39.78 1.24 9.47
CA GLN A 150 -38.84 2.34 9.22
C GLN A 150 -37.39 1.92 8.97
N ALA A 151 -36.97 0.70 9.35
CA ALA A 151 -35.65 0.15 9.04
C ALA A 151 -35.41 -0.09 7.52
N THR A 152 -36.36 0.27 6.64
CA THR A 152 -36.28 -0.01 5.19
C THR A 152 -36.43 1.21 4.27
N SER A 153 -36.42 2.45 4.78
CA SER A 153 -36.51 3.63 3.89
C SER A 153 -35.72 4.85 4.41
N TYR A 154 -34.52 5.09 3.85
CA TYR A 154 -33.80 6.36 4.00
C TYR A 154 -33.84 7.14 2.68
N SER A 155 -34.18 8.43 2.73
CA SER A 155 -34.16 9.33 1.57
C SER A 155 -33.01 10.33 1.69
N CYS A 156 -32.32 10.61 0.58
CA CYS A 156 -31.23 11.61 0.52
C CYS A 156 -31.71 13.04 0.80
N ASP A 157 -33.01 13.31 0.70
CA ASP A 157 -33.59 14.63 0.91
C ASP A 157 -33.57 15.03 2.38
N ASP A 158 -33.75 14.06 3.28
CA ASP A 158 -33.74 14.28 4.73
C ASP A 158 -32.33 14.60 5.25
N GLU A 159 -31.31 13.93 4.71
CA GLU A 159 -29.90 14.22 5.01
C GLU A 159 -29.51 15.63 4.52
N GLY A 160 -29.98 16.02 3.33
CA GLY A 160 -29.77 17.36 2.78
C GLY A 160 -30.35 18.46 3.67
N ILE A 161 -31.53 18.25 4.26
CA ILE A 161 -32.18 19.19 5.18
C ILE A 161 -31.39 19.34 6.48
N ILE A 162 -30.85 18.25 7.02
CA ILE A 162 -30.05 18.26 8.26
C ILE A 162 -28.75 19.04 8.05
N ILE A 163 -28.04 18.80 6.95
CA ILE A 163 -26.82 19.53 6.59
C ILE A 163 -27.11 21.04 6.43
N ALA A 164 -28.21 21.39 5.76
CA ALA A 164 -28.63 22.78 5.60
C ALA A 164 -28.93 23.47 6.94
N LYS A 165 -29.58 22.76 7.89
CA LYS A 165 -29.85 23.26 9.24
C LYS A 165 -28.56 23.46 10.04
N ALA A 166 -27.64 22.49 10.03
CA ALA A 166 -26.36 22.60 10.71
C ALA A 166 -25.52 23.78 10.19
N ALA A 167 -25.46 23.93 8.86
CA ALA A 167 -24.77 25.06 8.23
C ALA A 167 -25.41 26.42 8.60
N LYS A 168 -26.74 26.49 8.70
CA LYS A 168 -27.46 27.71 9.11
C LYS A 168 -27.15 28.12 10.55
N ILE A 169 -27.09 27.16 11.48
CA ILE A 169 -26.77 27.40 12.90
C ILE A 169 -25.34 27.95 13.01
N VAL A 170 -24.36 27.24 12.43
CA VAL A 170 -22.95 27.65 12.53
C VAL A 170 -22.71 28.99 11.83
N ARG A 171 -23.29 29.23 10.65
CA ARG A 171 -23.16 30.52 9.96
C ARG A 171 -23.75 31.67 10.77
N ARG A 172 -24.89 31.48 11.45
CA ARG A 172 -25.48 32.53 12.29
C ARG A 172 -24.51 32.94 13.40
N ASP A 173 -24.01 31.98 14.16
CA ASP A 173 -23.11 32.24 15.29
C ASP A 173 -21.77 32.83 14.82
N MET A 174 -21.26 32.39 13.65
CA MET A 174 -20.08 32.99 13.01
C MET A 174 -20.29 34.48 12.69
N PHE A 175 -21.47 34.88 12.21
CA PHE A 175 -21.73 36.28 11.85
C PHE A 175 -22.11 37.17 13.04
N ASP A 176 -22.49 36.58 14.17
CA ASP A 176 -22.74 37.29 15.42
C ASP A 176 -21.43 37.51 16.22
N THR A 177 -20.42 36.67 16.00
CA THR A 177 -19.09 36.82 16.61
C THR A 177 -18.32 38.00 15.97
N ARG A 178 -17.85 38.94 16.80
CA ARG A 178 -17.05 40.11 16.37
C ARG A 178 -15.73 40.17 17.13
N TYR A 179 -14.67 40.55 16.43
CA TYR A 179 -13.34 40.71 17.00
C TYR A 179 -12.70 42.01 16.48
N SER A 180 -12.20 42.84 17.39
CA SER A 180 -11.49 44.07 17.06
C SER A 180 -10.01 43.93 17.40
N PHE A 181 -9.15 43.97 16.37
CA PHE A 181 -7.71 43.99 16.58
C PHE A 181 -7.27 45.35 17.17
N THR A 182 -6.74 45.33 18.39
CA THR A 182 -6.29 46.52 19.13
C THR A 182 -4.82 46.88 18.90
N GLY A 183 -4.15 46.20 17.97
CA GLY A 183 -2.72 46.40 17.68
C GLY A 183 -1.77 45.41 18.37
N THR A 184 -2.27 44.54 19.24
CA THR A 184 -1.52 43.49 19.93
C THR A 184 -2.25 42.15 19.90
N PHE A 185 -1.51 41.04 19.97
CA PHE A 185 -2.06 39.69 20.06
C PHE A 185 -1.89 39.16 21.49
N ASN A 186 -2.99 39.01 22.23
CA ASN A 186 -2.97 38.36 23.55
C ASN A 186 -3.00 36.83 23.41
N ASP A 187 -2.67 36.09 24.46
CA ASP A 187 -2.52 34.62 24.41
C ASP A 187 -3.82 33.88 24.04
N SER A 188 -5.00 34.48 24.30
CA SER A 188 -6.31 33.91 24.01
C SER A 188 -6.96 34.44 22.72
N CYS A 189 -6.28 35.30 21.95
CA CYS A 189 -6.88 36.01 20.81
C CYS A 189 -7.44 35.05 19.77
N GLN A 190 -6.79 33.89 19.58
CA GLN A 190 -7.23 32.93 18.59
C GLN A 190 -8.54 32.24 19.00
N HIS A 191 -8.66 31.87 20.27
CA HIS A 191 -9.85 31.23 20.81
C HIS A 191 -11.06 32.18 20.84
N GLU A 192 -10.83 33.46 21.19
CA GLU A 192 -11.89 34.47 21.28
C GLU A 192 -12.40 34.95 19.91
N SER A 193 -11.63 34.71 18.84
CA SER A 193 -11.96 35.18 17.49
C SER A 193 -12.92 34.28 16.69
N VAL A 194 -13.34 33.14 17.24
CA VAL A 194 -14.23 32.16 16.59
C VAL A 194 -15.28 31.63 17.56
N PRO A 195 -16.53 31.37 17.12
CA PRO A 195 -17.55 30.82 17.99
C PRO A 195 -17.27 29.36 18.34
N GLN A 196 -17.63 28.95 19.56
CA GLN A 196 -17.47 27.58 20.02
C GLN A 196 -18.25 26.57 19.15
N THR A 197 -19.38 26.97 18.56
CA THR A 197 -20.16 26.11 17.66
C THR A 197 -19.41 25.74 16.38
N LEU A 198 -18.60 26.65 15.83
CA LEU A 198 -17.72 26.34 14.71
C LEU A 198 -16.58 25.41 15.13
N VAL A 199 -15.95 25.69 16.28
CA VAL A 199 -14.85 24.87 16.81
C VAL A 199 -15.31 23.43 17.08
N SER A 200 -16.50 23.26 17.67
CA SER A 200 -17.09 21.95 17.93
C SER A 200 -17.45 21.21 16.64
N LEU A 201 -18.01 21.89 15.63
CA LEU A 201 -18.29 21.27 14.35
C LEU A 201 -17.01 20.79 13.64
N VAL A 202 -15.98 21.64 13.58
CA VAL A 202 -14.68 21.27 12.98
C VAL A 202 -14.06 20.11 13.76
N ARG A 203 -14.16 20.09 15.09
CA ARG A 203 -13.66 18.98 15.90
C ARG A 203 -14.40 17.67 15.63
N MET A 204 -15.72 17.71 15.45
CA MET A 204 -16.51 16.53 15.07
C MET A 204 -16.18 16.06 13.65
N ILE A 205 -15.85 16.96 12.73
CA ILE A 205 -15.42 16.59 11.37
C ILE A 205 -14.04 15.92 11.40
N LEU A 206 -13.10 16.45 12.19
CA LEU A 206 -11.72 15.94 12.26
C LEU A 206 -11.59 14.67 13.12
N GLY A 207 -12.39 14.54 14.18
CA GLY A 207 -12.28 13.45 15.18
C GLY A 207 -13.51 12.54 15.29
N GLY A 208 -14.53 12.72 14.44
CA GLY A 208 -15.81 11.99 14.49
C GLY A 208 -16.79 12.53 15.56
N PRO A 209 -18.11 12.28 15.45
CA PRO A 209 -19.12 12.84 16.36
C PRO A 209 -19.23 12.10 17.71
N ASN A 210 -18.51 10.98 17.89
CA ASN A 210 -18.60 10.15 19.09
C ASN A 210 -17.92 10.84 20.30
N ILE A 211 -18.61 10.89 21.43
CA ILE A 211 -18.10 11.51 22.67
C ILE A 211 -16.83 10.85 23.20
N GLU A 212 -16.65 9.55 23.01
CA GLU A 212 -15.43 8.81 23.39
C GLU A 212 -14.23 9.21 22.52
N THR A 213 -14.43 9.40 21.21
CA THR A 213 -13.36 9.84 20.30
C THR A 213 -13.01 11.32 20.53
N GLN A 214 -14.00 12.16 20.85
CA GLN A 214 -13.83 13.56 21.21
C GLN A 214 -13.14 13.78 22.57
N SER A 215 -13.18 12.79 23.47
CA SER A 215 -12.56 12.86 24.82
C SER A 215 -11.10 12.39 24.83
N SER A 216 -10.65 11.71 23.78
CA SER A 216 -9.26 11.36 23.56
C SER A 216 -8.55 12.55 22.89
N ASN A 217 -7.41 13.03 23.44
CA ASN A 217 -6.63 14.18 22.92
C ASN A 217 -6.00 13.95 21.51
N ILE A 218 -6.61 13.14 20.65
CA ILE A 218 -6.10 12.69 19.34
C ILE A 218 -6.16 13.82 18.29
N VAL A 219 -7.04 14.81 18.44
CA VAL A 219 -7.07 16.02 17.59
C VAL A 219 -6.46 17.19 18.37
N GLU A 220 -5.28 17.65 17.96
CA GLU A 220 -4.63 18.82 18.57
C GLU A 220 -5.58 20.03 18.58
N SER A 221 -5.78 20.62 19.77
CA SER A 221 -6.64 21.80 19.98
C SER A 221 -6.30 22.94 19.01
N GLN A 222 -5.00 23.11 18.71
CA GLN A 222 -4.48 24.19 17.87
C GLN A 222 -4.88 24.06 16.38
N THR A 223 -4.92 22.84 15.84
CA THR A 223 -5.30 22.61 14.43
C THR A 223 -6.78 22.93 14.21
N THR A 224 -7.63 22.52 15.17
CA THR A 224 -9.08 22.83 15.15
C THR A 224 -9.32 24.34 15.17
N LEU A 225 -8.58 25.07 16.03
CA LEU A 225 -8.66 26.52 16.14
C LEU A 225 -8.21 27.23 14.85
N THR A 226 -7.07 26.81 14.29
CA THR A 226 -6.50 27.38 13.05
C THR A 226 -7.48 27.27 11.87
N ILE A 227 -8.08 26.09 11.68
CA ILE A 227 -9.06 25.84 10.60
C ILE A 227 -10.33 26.66 10.84
N SER A 228 -10.79 26.74 12.09
CA SER A 228 -11.97 27.55 12.45
C SER A 228 -11.76 29.02 12.13
N GLN A 229 -10.57 29.58 12.40
CA GLN A 229 -10.25 30.97 12.06
C GLN A 229 -10.23 31.21 10.54
N LEU A 230 -9.71 30.27 9.76
CA LEU A 230 -9.72 30.39 8.30
C LEU A 230 -11.13 30.28 7.72
N LEU A 231 -11.99 29.43 8.29
CA LEU A 231 -13.41 29.34 7.92
C LEU A 231 -14.15 30.63 8.28
N GLN A 232 -13.89 31.21 9.45
CA GLN A 232 -14.42 32.51 9.87
C GLN A 232 -13.99 33.62 8.91
N PHE A 233 -12.70 33.66 8.54
CA PHE A 233 -12.15 34.63 7.61
C PHE A 233 -12.80 34.56 6.22
N ASN A 234 -12.97 33.36 5.66
CA ASN A 234 -13.47 33.17 4.30
C ASN A 234 -15.02 33.22 4.20
N CYS A 235 -15.74 33.34 5.32
CA CYS A 235 -17.20 33.36 5.32
C CYS A 235 -17.77 34.76 5.02
N ALA A 236 -18.56 34.90 3.95
CA ALA A 236 -19.14 36.19 3.53
C ALA A 236 -20.67 36.27 3.72
N VAL A 237 -21.17 37.45 4.11
CA VAL A 237 -22.60 37.73 4.38
C VAL A 237 -23.41 37.92 3.09
N ARG A 238 -22.92 38.69 2.11
CA ARG A 238 -23.52 38.90 0.77
C ARG A 238 -22.47 39.31 -0.26
N ARG A 239 -22.46 38.70 -1.45
CA ARG A 239 -21.77 39.24 -2.64
C ARG A 239 -22.71 40.25 -3.31
N ARG A 240 -22.30 41.52 -3.47
CA ARG A 240 -23.04 42.46 -4.36
C ARG A 240 -22.81 42.03 -5.80
N LYS A 241 -23.86 42.03 -6.63
CA LYS A 241 -23.81 41.56 -8.02
C LYS A 241 -22.83 42.32 -8.93
N ASP A 242 -22.45 43.56 -8.59
CA ASP A 242 -21.72 44.46 -9.50
C ASP A 242 -20.30 44.86 -9.04
N THR A 243 -19.67 44.12 -8.12
CA THR A 243 -18.27 44.36 -7.74
C THR A 243 -17.52 43.06 -7.50
N ALA A 244 -16.37 42.87 -8.17
CA ALA A 244 -15.50 41.70 -8.04
C ALA A 244 -14.77 41.59 -6.68
N ALA A 245 -14.87 42.60 -5.81
CA ALA A 245 -14.21 42.61 -4.50
C ALA A 245 -15.15 42.12 -3.38
N THR A 246 -14.72 41.06 -2.67
CA THR A 246 -15.36 40.59 -1.45
C THR A 246 -14.90 41.46 -0.28
N TYR A 247 -15.74 42.38 0.19
CA TYR A 247 -15.43 43.21 1.36
C TYR A 247 -15.73 42.42 2.64
N HIS A 248 -14.68 42.00 3.35
CA HIS A 248 -14.79 41.64 4.77
C HIS A 248 -14.79 42.93 5.60
N THR A 249 -15.61 43.04 6.64
CA THR A 249 -15.53 44.18 7.56
C THR A 249 -14.36 43.98 8.54
N SER A 250 -13.67 45.06 8.89
CA SER A 250 -12.45 45.03 9.72
C SER A 250 -12.69 44.50 11.14
N ASP A 251 -13.93 44.49 11.61
CA ASP A 251 -14.38 43.95 12.90
C ASP A 251 -14.58 42.42 12.90
N ARG A 252 -14.17 41.74 11.82
CA ARG A 252 -14.36 40.30 11.60
C ARG A 252 -13.12 39.61 11.04
N GLU A 253 -11.98 40.29 11.03
CA GLU A 253 -10.71 39.69 10.61
C GLU A 253 -10.09 38.94 11.78
N PRO A 254 -9.96 37.60 11.71
CA PRO A 254 -9.38 36.86 12.79
C PRO A 254 -7.85 37.11 12.86
N PRO A 255 -7.26 36.99 14.06
CA PRO A 255 -5.84 37.28 14.32
C PRO A 255 -4.84 36.61 13.39
N LEU A 256 -5.06 35.34 13.03
CA LEU A 256 -4.09 34.53 12.31
C LEU A 256 -3.83 35.03 10.87
N PRO A 257 -4.84 35.28 10.02
CA PRO A 257 -4.65 35.93 8.72
C PRO A 257 -3.92 37.28 8.79
N ILE A 258 -4.19 38.10 9.83
CA ILE A 258 -3.54 39.40 10.05
C ILE A 258 -2.05 39.19 10.38
N TYR A 259 -1.76 38.37 11.40
CA TYR A 259 -0.40 38.04 11.84
C TYR A 259 0.44 37.49 10.68
N LEU A 260 -0.10 36.51 9.95
CA LEU A 260 0.60 35.87 8.85
C LEU A 260 0.87 36.89 7.72
N GLY A 261 -0.05 37.82 7.45
CA GLY A 261 0.14 38.96 6.54
C GLY A 261 1.29 39.87 6.95
N MET A 262 1.32 40.26 8.22
CA MET A 262 2.38 41.11 8.78
C MET A 262 3.74 40.43 8.73
N VAL A 263 3.85 39.17 9.19
CA VAL A 263 5.13 38.43 9.19
C VAL A 263 5.69 38.30 7.78
N ILE A 264 4.89 37.85 6.81
CA ILE A 264 5.39 37.70 5.43
C ILE A 264 5.77 39.06 4.84
N HIS A 265 5.03 40.13 5.11
CA HIS A 265 5.43 41.45 4.64
C HIS A 265 6.72 41.95 5.29
N VAL A 266 6.90 41.73 6.60
CA VAL A 266 8.13 42.12 7.33
C VAL A 266 9.35 41.36 6.80
N GLU A 267 9.23 40.04 6.65
CA GLU A 267 10.33 39.16 6.22
C GLU A 267 10.68 39.35 4.74
N THR A 268 9.68 39.53 3.88
CA THR A 268 9.90 39.52 2.42
C THR A 268 9.88 40.90 1.78
N ARG A 269 9.31 41.91 2.45
CA ARG A 269 9.02 43.26 1.93
C ARG A 269 8.26 43.29 0.59
N LYS A 270 7.69 42.16 0.17
CA LYS A 270 7.01 42.00 -1.13
C LYS A 270 5.49 42.03 -0.95
N ARG A 271 4.88 43.13 -1.41
CA ARG A 271 3.42 43.30 -1.41
C ARG A 271 2.72 42.28 -2.31
N ASP A 272 3.26 42.01 -3.51
CA ASP A 272 2.67 41.06 -4.46
C ASP A 272 2.52 39.63 -3.91
N LEU A 273 3.43 39.22 -3.02
CA LEU A 273 3.36 37.91 -2.39
C LEU A 273 2.22 37.84 -1.36
N VAL A 274 1.99 38.92 -0.63
CA VAL A 274 0.86 39.06 0.29
C VAL A 274 -0.45 39.09 -0.50
N ASP A 275 -0.50 39.81 -1.62
CA ASP A 275 -1.69 39.90 -2.48
C ASP A 275 -2.03 38.55 -3.16
N LYS A 276 -1.01 37.77 -3.56
CA LYS A 276 -1.22 36.39 -4.04
C LYS A 276 -1.81 35.48 -2.97
N LEU A 277 -1.35 35.59 -1.72
CA LEU A 277 -1.89 34.79 -0.61
C LEU A 277 -3.30 35.25 -0.22
N TYR A 278 -3.62 36.53 -0.36
CA TYR A 278 -4.98 37.05 -0.25
C TYR A 278 -5.90 36.43 -1.32
N ASN A 279 -5.47 36.40 -2.57
CA ASN A 279 -6.25 35.79 -3.66
C ASN A 279 -6.48 34.27 -3.48
N LEU A 280 -5.63 33.60 -2.69
CA LEU A 280 -5.78 32.19 -2.32
C LEU A 280 -6.64 31.98 -1.05
N GLY A 281 -7.18 33.04 -0.45
CA GLY A 281 -8.05 32.96 0.73
C GLY A 281 -7.31 32.76 2.05
N LEU A 282 -6.02 33.12 2.11
CA LEU A 282 -5.15 32.80 3.25
C LEU A 282 -4.78 33.99 4.15
N LYS A 283 -4.97 35.26 3.71
CA LYS A 283 -4.52 36.51 4.43
C LYS A 283 -5.27 37.78 3.98
N ARG A 284 -5.15 38.92 4.69
CA ARG A 284 -5.50 40.30 4.22
C ARG A 284 -4.46 41.36 4.67
N TYR A 285 -4.32 42.46 3.91
CA TYR A 285 -3.69 43.72 4.32
C TYR A 285 -4.55 44.90 3.83
N SER A 286 -5.26 45.59 4.72
CA SER A 286 -5.83 46.90 4.38
C SER A 286 -5.80 47.83 5.59
N VAL A 287 -4.84 48.76 5.53
CA VAL A 287 -4.61 49.92 6.41
C VAL A 287 -3.96 49.62 7.75
N VAL A 288 -2.64 49.83 7.82
CA VAL A 288 -1.91 50.07 9.07
C VAL A 288 -1.70 51.58 9.17
N PRO A 289 -2.04 52.25 10.29
CA PRO A 289 -1.65 53.65 10.53
C PRO A 289 -0.11 53.76 10.49
N PRO A 290 0.47 54.88 10.06
CA PRO A 290 1.92 55.02 9.99
C PRO A 290 2.52 54.91 11.41
N VAL A 291 3.10 53.76 11.73
CA VAL A 291 3.97 53.64 12.89
C VAL A 291 5.31 54.23 12.49
N ILE A 292 5.61 55.41 13.04
CA ILE A 292 6.93 56.01 12.98
C ILE A 292 7.86 55.11 13.80
N LEU A 293 8.69 54.33 13.12
CA LEU A 293 9.81 53.66 13.77
C LEU A 293 10.93 54.69 14.00
N PRO A 294 11.52 54.76 15.20
CA PRO A 294 12.65 55.62 15.45
C PRO A 294 13.82 55.23 14.52
N LYS A 295 14.35 56.22 13.81
CA LYS A 295 15.63 56.10 13.10
C LYS A 295 16.74 56.04 14.14
N GLU A 296 17.34 54.87 14.34
CA GLU A 296 18.79 54.73 14.49
C GLU A 296 19.18 53.23 14.47
N PRO A 297 20.30 52.86 13.83
CA PRO A 297 20.75 51.48 13.75
C PRO A 297 21.34 51.05 15.10
N THR A 298 20.73 50.05 15.74
CA THR A 298 21.30 49.41 16.93
C THR A 298 22.43 48.47 16.51
N ALA A 299 23.60 48.64 17.12
CA ALA A 299 24.79 47.83 16.86
C ALA A 299 24.55 46.36 17.23
N ILE A 300 25.01 45.45 16.37
CA ILE A 300 25.04 44.01 16.62
C ILE A 300 26.15 43.75 17.66
N PRO A 301 25.89 43.06 18.78
CA PRO A 301 26.94 42.72 19.74
C PRO A 301 27.87 41.64 19.15
N SER A 302 29.18 41.75 19.43
CA SER A 302 30.13 40.70 19.03
C SER A 302 29.86 39.42 19.81
N VAL A 303 29.90 38.30 19.12
CA VAL A 303 29.81 36.98 19.72
C VAL A 303 31.23 36.45 19.86
N ASP A 304 31.75 36.44 21.09
CA ASP A 304 32.97 35.71 21.43
C ASP A 304 32.64 34.21 21.47
N SER A 305 33.23 33.45 20.55
CA SER A 305 33.13 31.99 20.53
C SER A 305 34.38 31.37 21.17
N PRO A 306 34.27 30.45 22.14
CA PRO A 306 35.40 29.84 22.83
C PRO A 306 36.08 28.71 22.02
N LEU A 307 35.88 28.63 20.71
CA LEU A 307 36.43 27.55 19.86
C LEU A 307 37.86 27.80 19.33
N PHE A 308 38.59 28.81 19.83
CA PHE A 308 39.93 29.14 19.33
C PHE A 308 41.09 28.92 20.29
N SER A 309 40.89 28.35 21.48
CA SER A 309 41.99 28.15 22.43
C SER A 309 42.56 26.73 22.52
N GLU A 310 41.97 25.72 21.87
CA GLU A 310 42.47 24.33 21.98
C GLU A 310 42.35 23.55 20.66
N CYS A 311 43.23 23.84 19.70
CA CYS A 311 43.48 22.94 18.57
C CYS A 311 44.92 23.07 18.05
N GLY A 312 45.81 22.23 18.57
CA GLY A 312 47.20 22.07 18.09
C GLY A 312 47.34 21.44 16.69
N PHE A 313 46.24 21.30 15.94
CA PHE A 313 46.23 20.74 14.58
C PHE A 313 46.60 21.77 13.48
N PHE A 314 46.70 23.06 13.81
CA PHE A 314 47.05 24.11 12.84
C PHE A 314 48.56 24.33 12.64
N SER A 315 49.42 23.82 13.54
CA SER A 315 50.87 24.03 13.44
C SER A 315 51.51 23.26 12.29
N GLY A 316 51.06 22.01 12.04
CA GLY A 316 51.57 21.17 10.95
C GLY A 316 51.15 21.66 9.56
N ALA A 317 49.92 22.13 9.42
CA ALA A 317 49.40 22.68 8.17
C ALA A 317 50.10 24.00 7.80
N GLN A 318 50.32 24.89 8.78
CA GLN A 318 51.10 26.12 8.56
C GLN A 318 52.54 25.80 8.16
N GLN A 319 53.22 24.84 8.79
CA GLN A 319 54.60 24.49 8.42
C GLN A 319 54.71 23.94 6.99
N LEU A 320 53.73 23.15 6.55
CA LEU A 320 53.65 22.65 5.17
C LEU A 320 53.40 23.78 4.17
N GLU A 321 52.52 24.71 4.49
CA GLU A 321 52.23 25.89 3.68
C GLU A 321 53.44 26.83 3.59
N TYR A 322 54.15 27.05 4.70
CA TYR A 322 55.41 27.80 4.73
C TYR A 322 56.54 27.11 3.93
N ARG A 323 56.62 25.78 3.95
CA ARG A 323 57.59 25.03 3.13
C ARG A 323 57.28 25.16 1.64
N TRP A 324 56.02 25.06 1.26
CA TRP A 324 55.60 25.28 -0.12
C TRP A 324 55.88 26.72 -0.57
N LEU A 325 55.55 27.72 0.26
CA LEU A 325 55.84 29.14 -0.04
C LEU A 325 57.34 29.43 -0.17
N ASN A 326 58.20 28.80 0.65
CA ASN A 326 59.65 28.93 0.52
C ASN A 326 60.19 28.25 -0.75
N HIS A 327 59.65 27.09 -1.14
CA HIS A 327 59.99 26.42 -2.38
C HIS A 327 59.58 27.26 -3.61
N VAL A 328 58.36 27.82 -3.57
CA VAL A 328 57.86 28.78 -4.58
C VAL A 328 58.77 29.99 -4.68
N ARG A 329 59.25 30.53 -3.55
CA ARG A 329 60.15 31.68 -3.52
C ARG A 329 61.52 31.38 -4.14
N GLN A 330 62.10 30.22 -3.85
CA GLN A 330 63.37 29.80 -4.44
C GLN A 330 63.25 29.63 -5.95
N GLU A 331 62.19 28.99 -6.45
CA GLU A 331 61.99 28.78 -7.89
C GLU A 331 61.62 30.08 -8.64
N ILE A 332 61.21 31.15 -7.95
CA ILE A 332 61.00 32.49 -8.54
C ILE A 332 62.32 33.29 -8.59
N GLU A 333 63.24 33.03 -7.66
CA GLU A 333 64.55 33.71 -7.59
C GLU A 333 65.58 33.11 -8.57
N ASP A 334 65.39 31.87 -9.02
CA ASP A 334 66.14 31.24 -10.11
C ASP A 334 65.51 31.61 -11.48
N ASP A 335 66.15 32.52 -12.23
CA ASP A 335 65.68 33.09 -13.51
C ASP A 335 65.85 32.12 -14.71
N ASP A 336 65.46 30.85 -14.56
CA ASP A 336 65.53 29.85 -15.62
C ASP A 336 64.16 29.61 -16.27
N THR A 337 64.12 29.65 -17.60
CA THR A 337 62.90 29.86 -18.40
C THR A 337 62.06 28.60 -18.67
N ASP A 338 62.08 27.62 -17.75
CA ASP A 338 61.24 26.44 -17.82
C ASP A 338 60.14 26.47 -16.74
N THR A 339 58.88 26.52 -17.18
CA THR A 339 57.70 26.62 -16.30
C THR A 339 57.45 25.29 -15.58
N LYS A 340 58.10 25.07 -14.43
CA LYS A 340 57.76 23.98 -13.51
C LYS A 340 56.40 24.23 -12.86
N ASN A 341 55.62 23.17 -12.65
CA ASN A 341 54.25 23.23 -12.15
C ASN A 341 54.21 23.49 -10.63
N MET A 342 54.13 24.76 -10.22
CA MET A 342 54.28 25.21 -8.81
C MET A 342 53.02 25.03 -7.93
N THR A 343 52.00 24.31 -8.42
CA THR A 343 50.76 24.13 -7.66
C THR A 343 50.98 23.31 -6.38
N LEU A 344 50.25 23.65 -5.31
CA LEU A 344 50.31 22.92 -4.03
C LEU A 344 50.03 21.41 -4.22
N SER A 345 49.13 21.07 -5.14
CA SER A 345 48.83 19.70 -5.56
C SER A 345 50.01 18.95 -6.19
N ALA A 346 50.82 19.63 -7.01
CA ALA A 346 52.04 19.02 -7.59
C ALA A 346 53.12 18.82 -6.51
N PHE A 347 53.27 19.77 -5.58
CA PHE A 347 54.16 19.64 -4.42
C PHE A 347 53.78 18.44 -3.53
N HIS A 348 52.48 18.21 -3.30
CA HIS A 348 52.00 17.02 -2.60
C HIS A 348 52.23 15.71 -3.39
N ALA A 349 52.09 15.72 -4.71
CA ALA A 349 52.32 14.55 -5.55
C ALA A 349 53.80 14.12 -5.53
N ASN A 350 54.74 15.07 -5.59
CA ASN A 350 56.18 14.78 -5.47
C ASN A 350 56.57 14.25 -4.09
N LEU A 351 55.92 14.73 -3.02
CA LEU A 351 56.08 14.17 -1.66
C LEU A 351 55.51 12.75 -1.52
N SER A 352 54.59 12.34 -2.41
CA SER A 352 53.92 11.03 -2.37
C SER A 352 54.61 9.97 -3.24
N GLN A 353 55.46 10.36 -4.19
CA GLN A 353 56.22 9.44 -5.04
C GLN A 353 57.31 8.63 -4.27
N THR A 354 57.58 8.96 -3.01
CA THR A 354 58.52 8.22 -2.15
C THR A 354 57.91 7.03 -1.40
N GLN A 355 56.64 6.68 -1.63
CA GLN A 355 56.04 5.43 -1.14
C GLN A 355 55.74 4.49 -2.31
N GLU A 356 56.73 3.68 -2.70
CA GLU A 356 56.47 2.47 -3.49
C GLU A 356 55.57 1.54 -2.68
N VAL A 357 54.36 1.27 -3.17
CA VAL A 357 53.50 0.20 -2.63
C VAL A 357 54.02 -1.11 -3.20
N GLU A 358 54.65 -1.90 -2.34
CA GLU A 358 55.07 -3.27 -2.64
C GLU A 358 53.83 -4.12 -3.01
N ILE A 359 53.69 -4.49 -4.28
CA ILE A 359 52.68 -5.47 -4.71
C ILE A 359 53.22 -6.84 -4.29
N ALA A 360 52.61 -7.44 -3.26
CA ALA A 360 52.96 -8.80 -2.85
C ALA A 360 52.79 -9.78 -4.04
N PRO A 361 53.75 -10.69 -4.27
CA PRO A 361 53.63 -11.66 -5.35
C PRO A 361 52.42 -12.56 -5.14
N LEU A 362 51.63 -12.76 -6.20
CA LEU A 362 50.53 -13.73 -6.24
C LEU A 362 51.12 -15.11 -5.95
N ASP A 363 50.69 -15.75 -4.86
CA ASP A 363 51.20 -17.06 -4.47
C ASP A 363 50.74 -18.13 -5.48
N ILE A 364 51.68 -18.87 -6.05
CA ILE A 364 51.43 -19.93 -7.03
C ILE A 364 50.52 -21.01 -6.41
N THR A 365 50.60 -21.22 -5.09
CA THR A 365 49.70 -22.15 -4.38
C THR A 365 48.24 -21.69 -4.44
N THR A 366 47.97 -20.39 -4.44
CA THR A 366 46.60 -19.85 -4.60
C THR A 366 46.06 -20.13 -6.00
N ILE A 367 46.91 -20.08 -7.04
CA ILE A 367 46.53 -20.42 -8.41
C ILE A 367 46.33 -21.94 -8.58
N GLU A 368 47.14 -22.77 -7.91
CA GLU A 368 47.01 -24.23 -7.94
C GLU A 368 45.78 -24.73 -7.16
N GLU A 369 45.45 -24.10 -6.02
CA GLU A 369 44.28 -24.46 -5.20
C GLU A 369 42.95 -23.99 -5.81
N MET A 370 42.96 -22.92 -6.61
CA MET A 370 41.74 -22.24 -7.09
C MET A 370 41.51 -22.37 -8.59
N GLY A 371 42.36 -23.15 -9.28
CA GLY A 371 42.31 -23.32 -10.74
C GLY A 371 43.10 -22.22 -11.47
N ASN A 372 43.72 -22.57 -12.59
CA ASN A 372 44.51 -21.62 -13.37
C ASN A 372 43.57 -20.65 -14.14
N PRO A 373 43.48 -19.37 -13.74
CA PRO A 373 42.52 -18.43 -14.31
C PRO A 373 42.91 -17.95 -15.72
N PHE A 374 44.09 -18.33 -16.21
CA PHE A 374 44.59 -17.98 -17.54
C PHE A 374 44.31 -19.07 -18.59
N LEU A 375 43.60 -20.14 -18.24
CA LEU A 375 43.17 -21.16 -19.19
C LEU A 375 41.93 -20.73 -19.99
N GLU A 376 41.16 -19.78 -19.47
CA GLU A 376 39.97 -19.24 -20.13
C GLU A 376 40.33 -17.97 -20.94
N GLU A 377 40.19 -18.03 -22.26
CA GLU A 377 40.18 -16.82 -23.09
C GLU A 377 38.80 -16.15 -22.97
N SER A 378 38.68 -15.16 -22.08
CA SER A 378 37.44 -14.38 -21.90
C SER A 378 37.71 -12.88 -21.93
N GLU A 379 36.80 -12.11 -22.52
CA GLU A 379 36.81 -10.64 -22.44
C GLU A 379 36.21 -10.12 -21.11
N ASP A 380 35.59 -11.00 -20.32
CA ASP A 380 34.93 -10.65 -19.06
C ASP A 380 35.95 -10.23 -17.99
N LEU A 381 35.62 -9.21 -17.19
CA LEU A 381 36.42 -8.85 -16.01
C LEU A 381 35.98 -9.75 -14.84
N LEU A 382 36.88 -10.63 -14.42
CA LEU A 382 36.64 -11.65 -13.41
C LEU A 382 37.43 -11.38 -12.13
N VAL A 383 36.83 -11.66 -10.98
CA VAL A 383 37.56 -11.79 -9.72
C VAL A 383 38.14 -13.20 -9.66
N LEU A 384 39.48 -13.30 -9.68
CA LEU A 384 40.20 -14.56 -9.85
C LEU A 384 39.86 -15.62 -8.79
N ASP A 385 39.49 -15.18 -7.58
CA ASP A 385 39.29 -16.10 -6.47
C ASP A 385 37.92 -16.77 -6.42
N THR A 386 36.93 -16.08 -6.96
CA THR A 386 35.52 -16.39 -6.81
C THR A 386 34.87 -16.70 -8.13
N GLY A 387 35.52 -16.35 -9.26
CA GLY A 387 34.92 -16.38 -10.59
C GLY A 387 33.79 -15.37 -10.75
N ASP A 388 33.69 -14.37 -9.86
CA ASP A 388 32.66 -13.34 -9.90
C ASP A 388 32.91 -12.39 -11.09
N ILE A 389 31.88 -12.20 -11.91
CA ILE A 389 31.94 -11.34 -13.09
C ILE A 389 31.45 -9.95 -12.71
N VAL A 390 32.25 -8.95 -13.10
CA VAL A 390 31.97 -7.54 -12.85
C VAL A 390 30.76 -7.08 -13.68
N ASP A 391 29.92 -6.22 -13.10
CA ASP A 391 28.76 -5.65 -13.79
C ASP A 391 29.16 -5.00 -15.13
N PRO A 392 28.45 -5.25 -16.24
CA PRO A 392 28.82 -4.72 -17.56
C PRO A 392 28.96 -3.19 -17.60
N LYS A 393 28.20 -2.44 -16.79
CA LYS A 393 28.31 -0.98 -16.69
C LYS A 393 29.62 -0.58 -16.02
N VAL A 394 30.06 -1.32 -15.00
CA VAL A 394 31.35 -1.08 -14.35
C VAL A 394 32.48 -1.45 -15.29
N ALA A 395 32.41 -2.62 -15.94
CA ALA A 395 33.40 -3.05 -16.93
C ALA A 395 33.53 -2.03 -18.08
N ASN A 396 32.41 -1.57 -18.63
CA ASN A 396 32.39 -0.54 -19.66
C ASN A 396 32.92 0.81 -19.16
N THR A 397 32.61 1.19 -17.92
CA THR A 397 33.13 2.42 -17.32
C THR A 397 34.65 2.34 -17.15
N VAL A 398 35.18 1.23 -16.65
CA VAL A 398 36.62 1.01 -16.45
C VAL A 398 37.35 1.00 -17.79
N ARG A 399 36.83 0.26 -18.80
CA ARG A 399 37.42 0.21 -20.14
C ARG A 399 37.46 1.56 -20.85
N ASN A 400 36.49 2.43 -20.60
CA ASN A 400 36.36 3.72 -21.27
C ASN A 400 36.61 4.93 -20.34
N ILE A 401 37.22 4.73 -19.18
CA ILE A 401 37.31 5.79 -18.15
C ILE A 401 38.06 7.01 -18.66
N GLU A 402 39.12 6.77 -19.44
CA GLU A 402 39.92 7.81 -20.09
C GLU A 402 39.09 8.59 -21.12
N GLN A 403 38.37 7.89 -22.00
CA GLN A 403 37.50 8.53 -22.99
C GLN A 403 36.41 9.38 -22.35
N ILE A 404 35.77 8.88 -21.28
CA ILE A 404 34.76 9.63 -20.51
C ILE A 404 35.37 10.91 -19.92
N GLY A 405 36.62 10.84 -19.43
CA GLY A 405 37.36 12.00 -18.96
C GLY A 405 37.62 13.02 -20.06
N ASN A 406 38.11 12.56 -21.22
CA ASN A 406 38.39 13.39 -22.39
C ASN A 406 37.12 14.10 -22.91
N ASP A 407 36.01 13.38 -23.01
CA ASP A 407 34.73 13.95 -23.44
C ASP A 407 34.26 15.06 -22.47
N LYS A 408 34.45 14.86 -21.16
CA LYS A 408 34.11 15.86 -20.14
C LYS A 408 35.00 17.09 -20.18
N TYR A 409 36.29 16.90 -20.46
CA TYR A 409 37.20 18.01 -20.70
C TYR A 409 36.76 18.84 -21.91
N HIS A 410 36.44 18.18 -23.04
CA HIS A 410 35.97 18.87 -24.23
C HIS A 410 34.61 19.57 -24.02
N GLU A 411 33.71 18.98 -23.24
CA GLU A 411 32.45 19.62 -22.83
C GLU A 411 32.72 20.89 -22.02
N TYR A 412 33.63 20.83 -21.04
CA TYR A 412 34.03 21.98 -20.24
C TYR A 412 34.62 23.12 -21.08
N VAL A 413 35.59 22.81 -21.95
CA VAL A 413 36.21 23.80 -22.87
C VAL A 413 35.13 24.45 -23.73
N ARG A 414 34.25 23.63 -24.32
CA ARG A 414 33.18 24.12 -25.19
C ARG A 414 32.19 25.03 -24.47
N GLU A 415 31.73 24.66 -23.28
CA GLU A 415 30.70 25.41 -22.55
C GLU A 415 31.26 26.68 -21.90
N ARG A 416 32.46 26.62 -21.34
CA ARG A 416 33.04 27.71 -20.54
C ARG A 416 33.94 28.63 -21.35
N LEU A 417 34.74 28.11 -22.27
CA LEU A 417 35.75 28.87 -23.02
C LEU A 417 35.24 29.29 -24.40
N ASP A 418 34.66 28.35 -25.17
CA ASP A 418 34.22 28.63 -26.54
C ASP A 418 32.86 29.33 -26.60
N LYS A 419 31.81 28.68 -26.09
CA LYS A 419 30.42 29.17 -26.15
C LYS A 419 30.08 30.14 -25.03
N ARG A 420 30.85 30.13 -23.95
CA ARG A 420 30.67 30.97 -22.74
C ARG A 420 29.25 30.95 -22.20
N THR A 421 28.56 29.82 -22.33
CA THR A 421 27.17 29.63 -21.88
C THR A 421 27.07 29.48 -20.38
N THR A 422 28.20 29.29 -19.70
CA THR A 422 28.23 29.01 -18.26
C THR A 422 29.49 29.67 -17.64
N PRO A 423 29.41 30.43 -16.52
CA PRO A 423 30.53 31.17 -15.94
C PRO A 423 31.70 30.30 -15.44
N LEU A 424 32.97 30.68 -15.67
CA LEU A 424 34.14 29.94 -15.17
C LEU A 424 34.13 29.68 -13.64
N SER A 425 33.43 30.53 -12.87
CA SER A 425 33.32 30.44 -11.42
C SER A 425 32.35 29.36 -10.91
N ASP A 426 31.49 28.79 -11.75
CA ASP A 426 30.54 27.78 -11.26
C ASP A 426 31.24 26.46 -10.98
N PRO A 427 30.82 25.74 -9.93
CA PRO A 427 31.41 24.45 -9.57
C PRO A 427 31.17 23.39 -10.66
N ILE A 428 32.23 22.62 -10.96
CA ILE A 428 32.15 21.44 -11.82
C ILE A 428 31.42 20.33 -11.04
N LYS A 429 30.41 19.74 -11.67
CA LYS A 429 29.67 18.63 -11.06
C LYS A 429 30.54 17.37 -11.02
N GLN A 430 30.59 16.70 -9.87
CA GLN A 430 31.25 15.40 -9.77
C GLN A 430 30.58 14.36 -10.67
N ASN A 431 31.40 13.64 -11.44
CA ASN A 431 30.93 12.52 -12.25
C ASN A 431 30.49 11.37 -11.34
N LYS A 432 29.26 10.89 -11.54
CA LYS A 432 28.73 9.72 -10.82
C LYS A 432 28.99 8.46 -11.64
N LEU A 433 30.26 8.07 -11.74
CA LEU A 433 30.68 6.86 -12.45
C LEU A 433 30.28 5.59 -11.69
N HIS A 434 29.95 4.54 -12.45
CA HIS A 434 29.72 3.20 -11.94
C HIS A 434 31.08 2.51 -11.78
N LEU A 435 31.58 2.49 -10.56
CA LEU A 435 32.85 1.86 -10.17
C LEU A 435 32.58 0.78 -9.11
N PHE A 436 33.54 -0.10 -8.86
CA PHE A 436 33.43 -1.24 -7.94
C PHE A 436 32.84 -0.89 -6.56
N SER A 437 33.12 0.31 -6.03
CA SER A 437 32.66 0.78 -4.72
C SER A 437 31.28 1.42 -4.71
N ARG A 438 30.63 1.63 -5.87
CA ARG A 438 29.40 2.43 -6.00
C ARG A 438 28.23 1.60 -6.56
N GLN A 439 27.46 0.99 -5.68
CA GLN A 439 26.21 0.29 -6.03
C GLN A 439 25.05 1.27 -6.29
N GLU A 440 24.11 0.89 -7.16
CA GLU A 440 22.98 1.74 -7.60
C GLU A 440 22.19 2.35 -6.43
N LEU A 441 21.73 3.59 -6.64
CA LEU A 441 20.76 4.27 -5.79
C LEU A 441 19.48 3.41 -5.66
N ARG A 442 19.05 3.14 -4.42
CA ARG A 442 17.84 2.36 -4.12
C ARG A 442 16.62 2.99 -4.79
N SER A 443 15.81 2.19 -5.47
CA SER A 443 14.50 2.63 -5.96
C SER A 443 13.59 3.04 -4.79
N GLU A 444 12.75 4.05 -5.00
CA GLU A 444 11.74 4.51 -4.02
C GLU A 444 10.91 3.34 -3.45
N SER A 445 10.59 3.40 -2.16
CA SER A 445 9.86 2.34 -1.47
C SER A 445 8.43 2.16 -2.00
N LYS A 446 7.93 0.92 -1.93
CA LYS A 446 6.58 0.53 -2.36
C LYS A 446 5.47 1.40 -1.72
N GLU A 447 5.65 1.75 -0.45
CA GLU A 447 4.73 2.59 0.32
C GLU A 447 4.68 4.04 -0.18
N LYS A 448 5.84 4.64 -0.50
CA LYS A 448 5.88 6.00 -1.06
C LYS A 448 5.23 6.07 -2.44
N ARG A 449 5.44 5.05 -3.29
CA ARG A 449 4.78 4.92 -4.60
C ARG A 449 3.26 4.71 -4.48
N GLN A 450 2.84 3.94 -3.48
CA GLN A 450 1.43 3.69 -3.20
C GLN A 450 0.72 4.97 -2.73
N ILE A 451 1.34 5.72 -1.81
CA ILE A 451 0.78 6.98 -1.29
C ILE A 451 0.72 8.06 -2.39
N SER A 452 1.75 8.20 -3.22
CA SER A 452 1.75 9.20 -4.31
C SER A 452 0.73 8.87 -5.40
N SER A 453 0.64 7.60 -5.81
CA SER A 453 -0.30 7.18 -6.84
C SER A 453 -1.76 7.17 -6.37
N LEU A 454 -2.05 6.80 -5.12
CA LEU A 454 -3.41 6.84 -4.56
C LEU A 454 -3.93 8.29 -4.47
N LYS A 455 -3.07 9.22 -4.03
CA LYS A 455 -3.42 10.66 -3.97
C LYS A 455 -3.71 11.26 -5.35
N GLN A 456 -2.98 10.83 -6.37
CA GLN A 456 -3.14 11.37 -7.73
C GLN A 456 -4.35 10.76 -8.48
N ASN A 457 -4.58 9.45 -8.35
CA ASN A 457 -5.63 8.74 -9.09
C ASN A 457 -7.02 8.87 -8.46
N CYS A 458 -7.14 8.80 -7.12
CA CYS A 458 -8.44 8.91 -6.46
C CYS A 458 -9.01 10.34 -6.56
N SER A 459 -8.15 11.36 -6.60
CA SER A 459 -8.55 12.75 -6.80
C SER A 459 -9.08 12.98 -8.21
N LEU A 460 -8.34 12.53 -9.24
CA LEU A 460 -8.70 12.78 -10.64
C LEU A 460 -9.98 12.05 -11.07
N PHE A 461 -10.11 10.76 -10.76
CA PHE A 461 -11.31 10.00 -11.16
C PHE A 461 -12.58 10.54 -10.49
N SER A 462 -12.50 10.82 -9.18
CA SER A 462 -13.64 11.36 -8.43
C SER A 462 -14.03 12.76 -8.92
N GLN A 463 -13.04 13.62 -9.22
CA GLN A 463 -13.29 14.94 -9.80
C GLN A 463 -13.93 14.86 -11.19
N LEU A 464 -13.47 13.94 -12.05
CA LEU A 464 -14.05 13.74 -13.37
C LEU A 464 -15.50 13.22 -13.27
N TYR A 465 -15.74 12.24 -12.39
CA TYR A 465 -17.09 11.70 -12.15
C TYR A 465 -18.05 12.78 -11.64
N VAL A 466 -17.65 13.57 -10.62
CA VAL A 466 -18.46 14.68 -10.09
C VAL A 466 -18.70 15.73 -11.17
N SER A 467 -17.68 16.04 -11.99
CA SER A 467 -17.83 16.98 -13.10
C SER A 467 -18.83 16.48 -14.15
N CYS A 468 -18.81 15.19 -14.47
CA CYS A 468 -19.78 14.57 -15.37
C CYS A 468 -21.20 14.62 -14.80
N GLN A 469 -21.38 14.40 -13.49
CA GLN A 469 -22.69 14.52 -12.84
C GLN A 469 -23.22 15.96 -12.86
N VAL A 470 -22.36 16.95 -12.57
CA VAL A 470 -22.75 18.37 -12.54
C VAL A 470 -23.10 18.91 -13.92
N ARG A 471 -22.47 18.39 -14.97
CA ARG A 471 -22.66 18.84 -16.36
C ARG A 471 -23.66 18.01 -17.15
N ASP A 472 -24.41 17.13 -16.50
CA ASP A 472 -25.34 16.17 -17.12
C ASP A 472 -24.70 15.42 -18.31
N SER A 473 -23.43 15.05 -18.14
CA SER A 473 -22.66 14.34 -19.16
C SER A 473 -23.00 12.85 -19.16
N ASP A 474 -22.87 12.20 -20.32
CA ASP A 474 -23.17 10.78 -20.48
C ASP A 474 -22.29 9.90 -19.58
N LEU A 475 -22.90 9.40 -18.49
CA LEU A 475 -22.25 8.52 -17.54
C LEU A 475 -22.02 7.12 -18.11
N ASP A 476 -22.83 6.65 -19.07
CA ASP A 476 -22.57 5.38 -19.75
C ASP A 476 -21.29 5.51 -20.58
N GLN A 477 -21.12 6.62 -21.29
CA GLN A 477 -19.87 6.92 -21.99
C GLN A 477 -18.68 7.06 -21.04
N PHE A 478 -18.85 7.67 -19.86
CA PHE A 478 -17.79 7.77 -18.85
C PHE A 478 -17.30 6.39 -18.39
N PHE A 479 -18.20 5.47 -18.03
CA PHE A 479 -17.83 4.15 -17.48
C PHE A 479 -17.32 3.15 -18.51
N ARG A 480 -17.53 3.40 -19.81
CA ARG A 480 -16.89 2.66 -20.92
C ARG A 480 -15.37 2.84 -20.98
N HIS A 481 -14.83 3.90 -20.36
CA HIS A 481 -13.40 4.18 -20.31
C HIS A 481 -12.81 3.93 -18.92
N GLU A 482 -11.51 3.65 -18.84
CA GLU A 482 -10.83 3.47 -17.55
C GLU A 482 -10.60 4.78 -16.80
N ASN A 483 -10.56 5.91 -17.50
CA ASN A 483 -10.36 7.26 -16.95
C ASN A 483 -9.11 7.40 -16.05
N LEU A 484 -8.16 6.48 -16.20
CA LEU A 484 -6.88 6.39 -15.50
C LEU A 484 -5.81 5.90 -16.47
N SER A 485 -4.53 6.13 -16.11
CA SER A 485 -3.37 5.71 -16.91
C SER A 485 -3.27 4.19 -17.09
N TYR A 486 -3.95 3.40 -16.26
CA TYR A 486 -4.01 1.95 -16.28
C TYR A 486 -5.30 1.46 -15.58
N PRO A 487 -5.85 0.27 -15.93
CA PRO A 487 -7.03 -0.34 -15.33
C PRO A 487 -6.70 -0.82 -13.92
N PRO A 488 -7.26 -0.22 -12.85
CA PRO A 488 -6.93 -0.61 -11.48
C PRO A 488 -7.30 -2.05 -11.15
N SER A 489 -8.31 -2.59 -11.83
CA SER A 489 -8.76 -3.98 -11.71
C SER A 489 -7.76 -5.00 -12.25
N LEU A 490 -6.87 -4.60 -13.18
CA LEU A 490 -5.87 -5.47 -13.83
C LEU A 490 -4.43 -4.96 -13.65
N SER A 491 -4.23 -3.87 -12.92
CA SER A 491 -2.90 -3.31 -12.74
C SER A 491 -2.74 -2.67 -11.37
N GLN A 492 -1.56 -2.86 -10.78
CA GLN A 492 -1.12 -2.16 -9.59
C GLN A 492 0.07 -1.27 -9.97
N PHE A 493 -0.16 0.05 -10.01
CA PHE A 493 0.86 1.05 -10.37
C PHE A 493 1.47 0.85 -11.77
N GLY A 494 0.64 0.49 -12.77
CA GLY A 494 1.10 0.19 -14.13
C GLY A 494 1.83 -1.14 -14.27
N GLN A 495 1.91 -1.93 -13.18
CA GLN A 495 2.46 -3.29 -13.20
C GLN A 495 1.35 -4.34 -13.16
N LEU A 496 1.67 -5.56 -13.57
CA LEU A 496 0.83 -6.74 -13.42
C LEU A 496 0.46 -6.95 -11.95
N ARG A 497 -0.80 -7.28 -11.68
CA ARG A 497 -1.18 -7.83 -10.39
C ARG A 497 -0.82 -9.31 -10.37
N LEU A 498 -0.20 -9.74 -9.28
CA LEU A 498 0.15 -11.13 -9.04
C LEU A 498 -0.90 -11.76 -8.13
N GLY A 499 -1.31 -12.99 -8.44
CA GLY A 499 -2.18 -13.81 -7.60
C GLY A 499 -1.41 -15.00 -7.01
N SER A 500 -2.04 -15.75 -6.10
CA SER A 500 -1.52 -17.04 -5.64
C SER A 500 -1.89 -18.11 -6.66
N LYS A 501 -0.91 -18.59 -7.46
CA LYS A 501 -1.13 -19.63 -8.48
C LYS A 501 -1.63 -20.93 -7.85
N SER A 502 -1.07 -21.32 -6.71
CA SER A 502 -1.35 -22.58 -6.00
C SER A 502 -2.79 -22.69 -5.48
N ASP A 503 -3.54 -21.58 -5.40
CA ASP A 503 -4.95 -21.59 -5.01
C ASP A 503 -5.82 -22.44 -5.96
N LEU A 504 -5.37 -22.65 -7.20
CA LEU A 504 -6.06 -23.52 -8.17
C LEU A 504 -5.89 -25.01 -7.86
N LEU A 505 -4.84 -25.41 -7.13
CA LEU A 505 -4.66 -26.81 -6.75
C LEU A 505 -5.74 -27.30 -5.78
N VAL A 506 -6.22 -26.42 -4.90
CA VAL A 506 -7.26 -26.77 -3.91
C VAL A 506 -8.53 -27.35 -4.56
N PRO A 507 -9.16 -26.70 -5.55
CA PRO A 507 -10.31 -27.30 -6.22
C PRO A 507 -9.98 -28.49 -7.13
N LEU A 508 -8.76 -28.57 -7.68
CA LEU A 508 -8.34 -29.71 -8.52
C LEU A 508 -8.11 -30.98 -7.68
N GLU A 509 -7.43 -30.84 -6.55
CA GLU A 509 -7.16 -31.96 -5.63
C GLU A 509 -8.42 -32.52 -4.99
N LYS A 510 -9.48 -31.72 -4.86
CA LYS A 510 -10.81 -32.21 -4.44
C LYS A 510 -11.43 -33.22 -5.43
N LYS A 511 -10.86 -33.37 -6.64
CA LYS A 511 -11.32 -34.32 -7.66
C LYS A 511 -10.61 -35.67 -7.61
N CYS A 512 -9.65 -35.85 -6.70
CA CYS A 512 -8.90 -37.10 -6.58
C CYS A 512 -8.57 -37.42 -5.13
N VAL A 513 -8.11 -38.65 -4.89
CA VAL A 513 -7.55 -39.03 -3.59
C VAL A 513 -6.03 -38.82 -3.65
N ILE A 514 -5.52 -37.94 -2.80
CA ILE A 514 -4.07 -37.68 -2.71
C ILE A 514 -3.41 -38.88 -2.05
N VAL A 515 -2.34 -39.38 -2.67
CA VAL A 515 -1.59 -40.53 -2.17
C VAL A 515 -0.29 -40.06 -1.52
N THR A 516 0.06 -40.67 -0.39
CA THR A 516 1.32 -40.42 0.33
C THR A 516 2.43 -41.41 -0.03
N GLU A 517 2.04 -42.59 -0.50
CA GLU A 517 2.97 -43.62 -0.97
C GLU A 517 3.50 -43.30 -2.36
N ASN A 518 4.75 -43.67 -2.62
CA ASN A 518 5.40 -43.43 -3.91
C ASN A 518 4.77 -44.33 -4.99
N PRO A 519 4.22 -43.78 -6.08
CA PRO A 519 3.63 -44.58 -7.14
C PRO A 519 4.67 -45.41 -7.90
N ASP A 520 4.28 -46.61 -8.30
CA ASP A 520 5.04 -47.46 -9.23
C ASP A 520 4.94 -46.89 -10.65
N VAL A 521 6.08 -46.51 -11.24
CA VAL A 521 6.14 -45.82 -12.54
C VAL A 521 7.28 -46.33 -13.42
N ASP A 522 7.05 -46.32 -14.73
CA ASP A 522 8.02 -46.77 -15.73
C ASP A 522 9.09 -45.69 -16.00
N ALA A 523 8.67 -44.42 -15.96
CA ALA A 523 9.51 -43.26 -16.23
C ALA A 523 9.26 -42.09 -15.27
N ILE A 524 10.31 -41.33 -15.00
CA ILE A 524 10.28 -40.13 -14.16
C ILE A 524 10.81 -38.94 -14.96
N ILE A 525 10.11 -37.80 -14.89
CA ILE A 525 10.53 -36.55 -15.53
C ILE A 525 10.72 -35.49 -14.44
N LEU A 526 11.91 -34.91 -14.39
CA LEU A 526 12.31 -33.96 -13.37
C LEU A 526 12.36 -32.55 -13.97
N ASP A 527 11.69 -31.63 -13.29
CA ASP A 527 11.93 -30.20 -13.44
C ASP A 527 13.29 -29.85 -12.81
N GLY A 528 14.31 -29.66 -13.64
CA GLY A 528 15.69 -29.50 -13.22
C GLY A 528 15.90 -28.27 -12.33
N ALA A 529 15.21 -27.17 -12.63
CA ALA A 529 15.28 -25.95 -11.81
C ALA A 529 14.74 -26.22 -10.39
N VAL A 530 13.68 -27.03 -10.27
CA VAL A 530 13.14 -27.45 -8.97
C VAL A 530 14.11 -28.34 -8.22
N ILE A 531 14.74 -29.30 -8.89
CA ILE A 531 15.76 -30.17 -8.26
C ILE A 531 16.93 -29.36 -7.71
N VAL A 532 17.45 -28.39 -8.47
CA VAL A 532 18.55 -27.51 -8.04
C VAL A 532 18.17 -26.64 -6.84
N ASN A 533 16.92 -26.19 -6.76
CA ASN A 533 16.43 -25.43 -5.60
C ASN A 533 16.27 -26.31 -4.35
N ILE A 534 15.90 -27.59 -4.52
CA ILE A 534 15.80 -28.57 -3.41
C ILE A 534 17.20 -28.95 -2.90
N LEU A 535 18.13 -29.18 -3.83
CA LEU A 535 19.48 -29.66 -3.55
C LEU A 535 20.45 -28.49 -3.37
N LYS A 536 20.47 -27.91 -2.16
CA LYS A 536 21.46 -26.88 -1.81
C LYS A 536 22.87 -27.49 -1.64
N PRO A 537 23.95 -26.83 -2.09
CA PRO A 537 25.32 -27.38 -2.02
C PRO A 537 25.85 -27.63 -0.59
N ARG A 538 25.34 -26.92 0.41
CA ARG A 538 25.72 -27.02 1.84
C ARG A 538 27.23 -26.89 2.09
N PHE A 539 27.98 -28.00 2.05
CA PHE A 539 29.40 -28.09 2.43
C PHE A 539 30.34 -28.18 1.22
N CYS A 540 29.81 -28.25 0.00
CA CYS A 540 30.61 -28.32 -1.22
C CYS A 540 31.43 -27.04 -1.42
N LYS A 541 32.71 -27.20 -1.80
CA LYS A 541 33.58 -26.05 -2.08
C LYS A 541 33.48 -25.62 -3.53
N THR A 542 33.41 -26.57 -4.46
CA THR A 542 33.37 -26.33 -5.91
C THR A 542 32.09 -26.84 -6.56
N PHE A 543 31.82 -26.45 -7.81
CA PHE A 543 30.69 -27.03 -8.57
C PHE A 543 30.89 -28.51 -8.88
N GLU A 544 32.14 -28.97 -9.02
CA GLU A 544 32.46 -30.40 -9.12
C GLU A 544 32.04 -31.16 -7.86
N ASP A 545 32.39 -30.65 -6.67
CA ASP A 545 31.95 -31.23 -5.40
C ASP A 545 30.42 -31.31 -5.33
N TYR A 546 29.74 -30.23 -5.72
CA TYR A 546 28.28 -30.18 -5.74
C TYR A 546 27.69 -31.26 -6.65
N SER A 547 28.24 -31.41 -7.86
CA SER A 547 27.76 -32.40 -8.82
C SER A 547 27.94 -33.83 -8.29
N LYS A 548 29.15 -34.18 -7.83
CA LYS A 548 29.53 -35.54 -7.43
C LYS A 548 28.97 -35.96 -6.07
N GLN A 549 28.91 -35.04 -5.11
CA GLN A 549 28.54 -35.36 -3.73
C GLN A 549 27.05 -35.15 -3.42
N VAL A 550 26.35 -34.30 -4.19
CA VAL A 550 24.95 -33.93 -3.90
C VAL A 550 24.02 -34.24 -5.07
N PHE A 551 24.29 -33.69 -6.26
CA PHE A 551 23.36 -33.77 -7.39
C PHE A 551 23.26 -35.19 -7.96
N LEU A 552 24.36 -35.78 -8.43
CA LEU A 552 24.37 -37.11 -9.05
C LEU A 552 23.87 -38.22 -8.10
N PRO A 553 24.25 -38.26 -6.80
CA PRO A 553 23.69 -39.24 -5.86
C PRO A 553 22.17 -39.14 -5.71
N HIS A 554 21.61 -37.93 -5.75
CA HIS A 554 20.16 -37.74 -5.68
C HIS A 554 19.47 -38.28 -6.93
N ILE A 555 20.01 -37.98 -8.11
CA ILE A 555 19.51 -38.49 -9.39
C ILE A 555 19.58 -40.03 -9.44
N ASN A 556 20.70 -40.61 -8.99
CA ASN A 556 20.90 -42.05 -8.98
C ASN A 556 19.89 -42.81 -8.10
N ASN A 557 19.32 -42.16 -7.08
CA ASN A 557 18.25 -42.77 -6.30
C ASN A 557 16.94 -42.95 -7.10
N TYR A 558 16.61 -42.04 -8.04
CA TYR A 558 15.44 -42.21 -8.90
C TYR A 558 15.64 -43.33 -9.93
N LEU A 559 16.88 -43.53 -10.40
CA LEU A 559 17.23 -44.59 -11.35
C LEU A 559 17.01 -46.01 -10.79
N LYS A 560 16.93 -46.16 -9.47
CA LYS A 560 16.58 -47.44 -8.82
C LYS A 560 15.11 -47.82 -8.99
N SER A 561 14.25 -46.86 -9.32
CA SER A 561 12.78 -47.00 -9.33
C SER A 561 12.14 -46.79 -10.70
N CYS A 562 12.92 -46.51 -11.75
CA CYS A 562 12.38 -46.29 -13.08
C CYS A 562 13.37 -46.73 -14.17
N SER A 563 12.83 -47.02 -15.36
CA SER A 563 13.63 -47.43 -16.53
C SER A 563 14.10 -46.24 -17.38
N ARG A 564 13.42 -45.10 -17.26
CA ARG A 564 13.75 -43.84 -17.94
C ARG A 564 13.65 -42.66 -17.00
N LEU A 565 14.66 -41.79 -17.03
CA LEU A 565 14.69 -40.54 -16.28
C LEU A 565 15.03 -39.38 -17.21
N ASP A 566 14.18 -38.36 -17.25
CA ASP A 566 14.40 -37.15 -18.04
C ASP A 566 14.59 -35.95 -17.10
N VAL A 567 15.61 -35.12 -17.33
CA VAL A 567 15.85 -33.87 -16.59
C VAL A 567 15.72 -32.67 -17.51
N ILE A 568 14.75 -31.81 -17.23
CA ILE A 568 14.37 -30.70 -18.11
C ILE A 568 14.77 -29.37 -17.49
N TRP A 569 15.56 -28.59 -18.22
CA TRP A 569 16.03 -27.28 -17.82
C TRP A 569 15.34 -26.16 -18.61
N ASP A 570 15.18 -25.01 -17.96
CA ASP A 570 14.75 -23.76 -18.60
C ASP A 570 15.81 -23.22 -19.57
N GLU A 571 15.37 -22.49 -20.58
CA GLU A 571 16.20 -21.70 -21.48
C GLU A 571 15.96 -20.20 -21.22
N TYR A 572 16.96 -19.48 -20.73
CA TYR A 572 16.80 -18.07 -20.38
C TYR A 572 17.13 -17.16 -21.57
N ARG A 573 16.11 -16.56 -22.21
CA ARG A 573 16.25 -15.64 -23.36
C ARG A 573 16.06 -14.17 -22.97
N GLN A 574 16.95 -13.28 -23.43
CA GLN A 574 16.92 -11.85 -23.09
C GLN A 574 15.70 -11.10 -23.67
N ASP A 575 15.25 -11.44 -24.88
CA ASP A 575 14.12 -10.77 -25.55
C ASP A 575 12.73 -11.39 -25.22
N SER A 576 12.64 -12.19 -24.16
CA SER A 576 11.39 -12.86 -23.76
C SER A 576 10.41 -11.93 -23.05
N LEU A 577 9.10 -12.23 -23.16
CA LEU A 577 8.06 -11.66 -22.28
C LEU A 577 8.39 -11.84 -20.79
N LYS A 578 9.15 -12.89 -20.44
CA LYS A 578 9.49 -13.24 -19.07
C LYS A 578 10.73 -12.53 -18.54
N ALA A 579 11.60 -11.99 -19.40
CA ALA A 579 12.81 -11.29 -18.99
C ALA A 579 12.51 -10.12 -18.03
N SER A 580 11.46 -9.34 -18.33
CA SER A 580 11.01 -8.22 -17.48
C SER A 580 10.52 -8.65 -16.09
N THR A 581 9.99 -9.87 -15.97
CA THR A 581 9.50 -10.44 -14.70
C THR A 581 10.66 -11.01 -13.88
N ARG A 582 11.66 -11.61 -14.55
CA ARG A 582 12.90 -12.10 -13.94
C ARG A 582 13.75 -10.96 -13.37
N GLY A 583 13.87 -9.84 -14.08
CA GLY A 583 14.59 -8.64 -13.61
C GLY A 583 14.06 -8.04 -12.29
N LYS A 584 12.83 -8.37 -11.87
CA LYS A 584 12.25 -7.94 -10.59
C LYS A 584 12.64 -8.82 -9.39
N ARG A 585 13.23 -10.01 -9.60
CA ARG A 585 13.52 -11.00 -8.56
C ARG A 585 14.72 -10.66 -7.66
N GLY A 586 15.41 -9.54 -7.92
CA GLY A 586 16.41 -8.95 -7.03
C GLY A 586 17.82 -8.95 -7.62
N LYS A 587 18.78 -8.44 -6.84
CA LYS A 587 20.19 -8.37 -7.21
C LYS A 587 20.91 -9.66 -6.81
N GLY A 588 21.69 -10.22 -7.72
CA GLY A 588 22.64 -11.31 -7.47
C GLY A 588 24.00 -10.95 -8.05
N ILE A 589 25.01 -11.76 -7.76
CA ILE A 589 26.35 -11.62 -8.34
C ILE A 589 26.45 -12.66 -9.46
N ARG A 590 26.84 -12.20 -10.66
CA ARG A 590 27.16 -13.08 -11.78
C ARG A 590 28.45 -13.82 -11.41
N ARG A 591 28.44 -15.15 -11.50
CA ARG A 591 29.58 -16.01 -11.20
C ARG A 591 29.69 -17.10 -12.25
N ARG A 592 30.87 -17.23 -12.84
CA ARG A 592 31.18 -18.26 -13.81
C ARG A 592 31.02 -19.66 -13.19
N VAL A 593 30.41 -20.59 -13.93
CA VAL A 593 30.28 -21.99 -13.51
C VAL A 593 31.25 -22.88 -14.27
N GLN A 594 32.35 -23.26 -13.61
CA GLN A 594 33.28 -24.31 -14.05
C GLN A 594 33.47 -25.33 -12.92
N ALA A 595 34.06 -26.49 -13.24
CA ALA A 595 34.21 -27.60 -12.29
C ALA A 595 34.96 -27.19 -11.01
N ASP A 596 36.05 -26.45 -11.16
CA ASP A 596 36.92 -25.94 -10.10
C ASP A 596 36.42 -24.63 -9.45
N SER A 597 35.51 -23.90 -10.11
CA SER A 597 34.96 -22.64 -9.59
C SER A 597 34.25 -22.82 -8.24
N THR A 598 34.45 -21.86 -7.34
CA THR A 598 33.93 -21.92 -5.97
C THR A 598 32.42 -21.70 -5.89
N ILE A 599 31.75 -22.51 -5.07
CA ILE A 599 30.31 -22.36 -4.79
C ILE A 599 30.05 -21.01 -4.12
N PRO A 600 29.02 -20.25 -4.58
CA PRO A 600 28.66 -18.99 -3.96
C PRO A 600 28.10 -19.19 -2.55
N GLY A 601 28.57 -18.36 -1.60
CA GLY A 601 28.09 -18.40 -0.22
C GLY A 601 26.59 -18.15 -0.06
N ASN A 602 25.96 -17.46 -1.03
CA ASN A 602 24.50 -17.30 -1.09
C ASN A 602 23.93 -17.90 -2.39
N TRP A 603 23.56 -19.19 -2.31
CA TRP A 603 22.96 -19.95 -3.41
C TRP A 603 21.68 -19.31 -3.97
N GLU A 604 20.83 -18.76 -3.10
CA GLU A 604 19.56 -18.14 -3.52
C GLU A 604 19.78 -16.86 -4.31
N SER A 605 20.80 -16.08 -3.96
CA SER A 605 21.21 -14.89 -4.70
C SER A 605 21.84 -15.25 -6.05
N PHE A 606 22.66 -16.30 -6.08
CA PHE A 606 23.26 -16.82 -7.31
C PHE A 606 22.20 -17.27 -8.32
N LEU A 607 21.20 -18.03 -7.86
CA LEU A 607 20.06 -18.47 -8.68
C LEU A 607 19.07 -17.35 -9.04
N ARG A 608 19.36 -16.07 -8.79
CA ARG A 608 18.57 -14.95 -9.32
C ARG A 608 19.09 -14.43 -10.66
N ILE A 609 20.33 -14.77 -11.01
CA ILE A 609 20.95 -14.36 -12.27
C ILE A 609 20.71 -15.43 -13.33
N ASP A 610 20.11 -15.02 -14.45
CA ASP A 610 19.73 -15.93 -15.53
C ASP A 610 20.96 -16.61 -16.16
N ASP A 611 22.06 -15.88 -16.37
CA ASP A 611 23.30 -16.43 -16.93
C ASP A 611 23.94 -17.51 -16.03
N ASN A 612 23.90 -17.30 -14.70
CA ASN A 612 24.39 -18.28 -13.72
C ASN A 612 23.62 -19.61 -13.85
N LYS A 613 22.30 -19.54 -14.04
CA LYS A 613 21.48 -20.73 -14.24
C LYS A 613 21.76 -21.38 -15.57
N THR A 614 21.90 -20.59 -16.63
CA THR A 614 22.22 -21.11 -17.97
C THR A 614 23.51 -21.93 -17.93
N GLU A 615 24.57 -21.42 -17.33
CA GLU A 615 25.83 -22.15 -17.20
C GLU A 615 25.71 -23.35 -16.24
N LEU A 616 25.07 -23.18 -15.07
CA LEU A 616 24.88 -24.28 -14.13
C LEU A 616 24.08 -25.44 -14.73
N PHE A 617 22.99 -25.14 -15.43
CA PHE A 617 22.13 -26.17 -16.02
C PHE A 617 22.84 -26.88 -17.17
N ALA A 618 23.61 -26.16 -17.99
CA ALA A 618 24.46 -26.77 -19.01
C ALA A 618 25.51 -27.70 -18.40
N TYR A 619 26.21 -27.25 -17.34
CA TYR A 619 27.19 -28.05 -16.62
C TYR A 619 26.56 -29.32 -16.03
N LEU A 620 25.44 -29.21 -15.30
CA LEU A 620 24.77 -30.36 -14.70
C LEU A 620 24.21 -31.33 -15.75
N ALA A 621 23.71 -30.82 -16.89
CA ALA A 621 23.27 -31.65 -18.01
C ALA A 621 24.41 -32.51 -18.57
N GLU A 622 25.63 -31.99 -18.63
CA GLU A 622 26.81 -32.76 -19.03
C GLU A 622 27.22 -33.78 -17.95
N GLN A 623 27.17 -33.40 -16.67
CA GLN A 623 27.49 -34.32 -15.58
C GLN A 623 26.56 -35.53 -15.55
N LEU A 624 25.29 -35.39 -15.95
CA LEU A 624 24.35 -36.51 -16.07
C LEU A 624 24.83 -37.61 -17.03
N LEU A 625 25.70 -37.29 -18.01
CA LEU A 625 26.27 -38.26 -18.95
C LEU A 625 27.33 -39.16 -18.31
N THR A 626 27.88 -38.77 -17.14
CA THR A 626 28.86 -39.58 -16.39
C THR A 626 28.21 -40.71 -15.62
N LEU A 627 26.88 -40.70 -15.45
CA LEU A 627 26.15 -41.78 -14.80
C LEU A 627 26.29 -43.05 -15.65
N THR A 628 27.08 -43.99 -15.13
CA THR A 628 27.30 -45.30 -15.75
C THR A 628 25.97 -46.05 -15.76
N PRO A 629 25.41 -46.37 -16.94
CA PRO A 629 24.17 -47.12 -17.00
C PRO A 629 24.40 -48.52 -16.41
N SER A 630 23.45 -49.01 -15.61
CA SER A 630 23.06 -50.40 -15.85
C SER A 630 22.46 -50.45 -17.26
N ASP A 631 22.69 -51.51 -18.04
CA ASP A 631 22.25 -51.62 -19.45
C ASP A 631 20.75 -51.29 -19.68
N GLN A 632 19.94 -51.31 -18.62
CA GLN A 632 18.50 -51.12 -18.63
C GLN A 632 18.01 -49.67 -18.46
N THR A 633 18.81 -48.73 -17.93
CA THR A 633 18.31 -47.37 -17.57
C THR A 633 18.71 -46.30 -18.60
N THR A 634 17.75 -45.46 -18.98
CA THR A 634 17.95 -44.37 -19.96
C THR A 634 17.85 -43.01 -19.27
N VAL A 635 18.88 -42.19 -19.37
CA VAL A 635 18.91 -40.82 -18.84
C VAL A 635 18.93 -39.84 -20.00
N VAL A 636 17.97 -38.92 -20.00
CA VAL A 636 17.84 -37.85 -21.00
C VAL A 636 17.91 -36.51 -20.27
N SER A 637 18.67 -35.55 -20.79
CA SER A 637 18.70 -34.20 -20.25
C SER A 637 18.60 -33.18 -21.37
N THR A 638 17.92 -32.07 -21.14
CA THR A 638 17.95 -30.97 -22.09
C THR A 638 19.27 -30.20 -21.96
N LYS A 639 19.73 -29.57 -23.04
CA LYS A 639 20.87 -28.64 -23.03
C LYS A 639 20.62 -27.54 -24.06
N GLY A 640 20.14 -26.39 -23.60
CA GLY A 640 19.62 -25.35 -24.50
C GLY A 640 18.51 -25.93 -25.38
N ARG A 641 18.60 -25.74 -26.70
CA ARG A 641 17.63 -26.28 -27.67
C ARG A 641 17.81 -27.76 -27.96
N GLU A 642 18.93 -28.34 -27.54
CA GLU A 642 19.28 -29.74 -27.81
C GLU A 642 18.92 -30.66 -26.64
N VAL A 643 19.12 -31.95 -26.86
CA VAL A 643 18.98 -33.01 -25.85
C VAL A 643 20.24 -33.87 -25.82
N VAL A 644 20.74 -34.15 -24.63
CA VAL A 644 21.84 -35.08 -24.38
C VAL A 644 21.30 -36.35 -23.73
N CYS A 645 21.90 -37.49 -24.04
CA CYS A 645 21.48 -38.79 -23.53
C CYS A 645 22.69 -39.64 -23.19
N ASN A 646 22.60 -40.41 -22.10
CA ASN A 646 23.65 -41.37 -21.72
C ASN A 646 23.74 -42.56 -22.69
N LYS A 647 22.76 -42.75 -23.58
CA LYS A 647 22.75 -43.76 -24.65
C LYS A 647 23.05 -43.08 -26.00
N PRO A 648 24.24 -43.25 -26.57
CA PRO A 648 24.66 -42.51 -27.78
C PRO A 648 23.85 -42.83 -29.04
N ASN A 649 23.22 -44.00 -29.12
CA ASN A 649 22.44 -44.45 -30.28
C ASN A 649 20.92 -44.18 -30.17
N LYS A 650 20.45 -43.44 -29.15
CA LYS A 650 19.03 -43.13 -29.01
C LYS A 650 18.62 -42.07 -30.03
N ASN A 651 17.60 -42.37 -30.84
CA ASN A 651 16.97 -41.36 -31.69
C ASN A 651 16.26 -40.33 -30.79
N ASN A 652 16.66 -39.06 -30.90
CA ASN A 652 16.09 -37.94 -30.15
C ASN A 652 15.43 -36.90 -31.07
N ASP A 653 15.14 -37.23 -32.32
CA ASP A 653 14.57 -36.31 -33.32
C ASP A 653 13.19 -35.78 -32.90
N ASP A 654 12.42 -36.54 -32.11
CA ASP A 654 11.15 -36.10 -31.56
C ASP A 654 11.29 -35.03 -30.46
N LEU A 655 12.48 -34.93 -29.85
CA LEU A 655 12.78 -34.02 -28.74
C LEU A 655 13.72 -32.87 -29.12
N SER A 656 14.51 -33.03 -30.17
CA SER A 656 15.58 -32.10 -30.59
C SER A 656 15.49 -31.72 -32.07
N PRO A 657 15.77 -30.48 -32.48
CA PRO A 657 15.89 -29.28 -31.63
C PRO A 657 14.51 -28.81 -31.15
N CYS A 658 14.42 -28.33 -29.92
CA CYS A 658 13.21 -27.77 -29.32
C CYS A 658 13.31 -26.23 -29.21
N ASN A 659 12.19 -25.50 -29.35
CA ASN A 659 12.18 -24.04 -29.20
C ASN A 659 11.43 -23.53 -27.94
N HIS A 660 10.95 -24.44 -27.09
CA HIS A 660 10.31 -24.11 -25.83
C HIS A 660 11.29 -23.36 -24.93
N GLU A 661 10.88 -22.19 -24.44
CA GLU A 661 11.72 -21.41 -23.51
C GLU A 661 11.73 -22.03 -22.11
N GLU A 662 10.64 -22.65 -21.66
CA GLU A 662 10.49 -23.11 -20.28
C GLU A 662 10.38 -24.60 -20.14
N ALA A 663 10.89 -25.10 -19.01
CA ALA A 663 10.71 -26.48 -18.61
C ALA A 663 9.22 -26.85 -18.52
N ASP A 664 8.35 -25.93 -18.10
CA ASP A 664 6.93 -26.22 -17.85
C ASP A 664 6.21 -26.88 -19.02
N THR A 665 6.44 -26.37 -20.23
CA THR A 665 5.85 -26.92 -21.46
C THR A 665 6.69 -28.05 -22.03
N ARG A 666 8.02 -27.95 -21.92
CA ARG A 666 8.95 -28.95 -22.48
C ARG A 666 8.87 -30.30 -21.74
N ILE A 667 8.54 -30.29 -20.45
CA ILE A 667 8.27 -31.51 -19.67
C ILE A 667 7.22 -32.38 -20.35
N LEU A 668 6.13 -31.79 -20.85
CA LEU A 668 5.05 -32.56 -21.48
C LEU A 668 5.42 -33.11 -22.86
N LEU A 669 6.32 -32.44 -23.59
CA LEU A 669 6.92 -33.01 -24.80
C LEU A 669 7.69 -34.30 -24.48
N HIS A 670 8.45 -34.31 -23.38
CA HIS A 670 9.17 -35.51 -22.92
C HIS A 670 8.23 -36.60 -22.39
N VAL A 671 7.09 -36.23 -21.78
CA VAL A 671 6.02 -37.20 -21.46
C VAL A 671 5.52 -37.86 -22.74
N ALA A 672 5.19 -37.08 -23.78
CA ALA A 672 4.70 -37.62 -25.05
C ALA A 672 5.71 -38.57 -25.71
N ASP A 673 6.99 -38.20 -25.71
CA ASP A 673 8.05 -39.08 -26.21
C ASP A 673 8.18 -40.36 -25.38
N ALA A 674 8.11 -40.29 -24.05
CA ALA A 674 8.11 -41.49 -23.20
C ALA A 674 6.92 -42.41 -23.52
N VAL A 675 5.72 -41.86 -23.72
CA VAL A 675 4.53 -42.63 -24.13
C VAL A 675 4.73 -43.26 -25.52
N LYS A 676 5.29 -42.51 -26.48
CA LYS A 676 5.62 -43.02 -27.83
C LYS A 676 6.61 -44.19 -27.79
N ASN A 677 7.52 -44.18 -26.81
CA ASN A 677 8.49 -45.25 -26.55
C ASN A 677 7.93 -46.38 -25.65
N GLY A 678 6.60 -46.44 -25.44
CA GLY A 678 5.93 -47.56 -24.78
C GLY A 678 5.73 -47.43 -23.27
N MET A 679 6.16 -46.32 -22.65
CA MET A 679 5.91 -46.08 -21.22
C MET A 679 4.43 -45.73 -20.97
N GLN A 680 3.84 -46.26 -19.91
CA GLN A 680 2.41 -46.10 -19.63
C GLN A 680 2.13 -45.47 -18.26
N LYS A 681 3.08 -45.57 -17.34
CA LYS A 681 3.01 -44.96 -16.01
C LYS A 681 4.17 -43.97 -15.86
N ILE A 682 3.85 -42.68 -15.81
CA ILE A 682 4.87 -41.62 -15.77
C ILE A 682 4.63 -40.73 -14.56
N MET A 683 5.73 -40.32 -13.90
CA MET A 683 5.71 -39.34 -12.82
C MET A 683 6.50 -38.09 -13.19
N ILE A 684 5.93 -36.91 -12.94
CA ILE A 684 6.61 -35.62 -13.08
C ILE A 684 6.92 -35.07 -11.68
N ARG A 685 8.17 -34.62 -11.46
CA ARG A 685 8.58 -33.92 -10.23
C ARG A 685 8.68 -32.42 -10.47
N THR A 686 7.83 -31.63 -9.82
CA THR A 686 7.86 -30.15 -9.90
C THR A 686 7.22 -29.52 -8.66
N VAL A 687 7.31 -28.19 -8.54
CA VAL A 687 6.54 -27.38 -7.59
C VAL A 687 5.72 -26.30 -8.29
N ASP A 688 5.79 -26.20 -9.61
CA ASP A 688 5.03 -25.19 -10.35
C ASP A 688 3.62 -25.71 -10.69
N THR A 689 2.63 -24.87 -10.39
CA THR A 689 1.22 -25.13 -10.70
C THR A 689 0.96 -25.10 -12.21
N ASP A 690 1.74 -24.33 -12.97
CA ASP A 690 1.61 -24.23 -14.42
C ASP A 690 1.78 -25.61 -15.07
N VAL A 691 2.75 -26.41 -14.60
CA VAL A 691 2.98 -27.80 -15.07
C VAL A 691 1.79 -28.70 -14.78
N VAL A 692 1.17 -28.59 -13.60
CA VAL A 692 -0.02 -29.40 -13.24
C VAL A 692 -1.18 -29.07 -14.18
N VAL A 693 -1.41 -27.78 -14.45
CA VAL A 693 -2.47 -27.31 -15.35
C VAL A 693 -2.24 -27.82 -16.79
N ILE A 694 -1.01 -27.69 -17.29
CA ILE A 694 -0.66 -28.18 -18.64
C ILE A 694 -0.82 -29.70 -18.70
N ALA A 695 -0.37 -30.43 -17.68
CA ALA A 695 -0.52 -31.88 -17.60
C ALA A 695 -2.00 -32.31 -17.63
N VAL A 696 -2.87 -31.70 -16.82
CA VAL A 696 -4.32 -31.98 -16.84
C VAL A 696 -4.93 -31.76 -18.23
N SER A 697 -4.48 -30.72 -18.94
CA SER A 697 -4.96 -30.42 -20.31
C SER A 697 -4.47 -31.41 -21.37
N ALA A 698 -3.31 -32.03 -21.13
CA ALA A 698 -2.63 -32.90 -22.08
C ALA A 698 -3.02 -34.39 -21.94
N VAL A 699 -3.46 -34.84 -20.76
CA VAL A 699 -3.76 -36.27 -20.50
C VAL A 699 -4.67 -36.87 -21.57
N HIS A 700 -5.76 -36.23 -21.96
CA HIS A 700 -6.68 -36.78 -22.98
C HIS A 700 -6.08 -36.88 -24.38
N LYS A 701 -5.00 -36.12 -24.65
CA LYS A 701 -4.22 -36.19 -25.91
C LYS A 701 -3.10 -37.23 -25.81
N LEU A 702 -2.75 -37.67 -24.61
CA LEU A 702 -1.72 -38.66 -24.34
C LEU A 702 -2.40 -40.02 -24.13
N ASN A 703 -2.08 -41.03 -24.93
CA ASN A 703 -2.56 -42.39 -24.70
C ASN A 703 -1.79 -43.06 -23.54
N ILE A 704 -1.95 -42.50 -22.34
CA ILE A 704 -1.23 -42.87 -21.12
C ILE A 704 -2.18 -43.49 -20.09
N THR A 705 -1.70 -44.51 -19.38
CA THR A 705 -2.48 -45.20 -18.34
C THR A 705 -2.55 -44.40 -17.04
N SER A 706 -1.40 -43.92 -16.54
CA SER A 706 -1.37 -43.08 -15.35
C SER A 706 -0.29 -42.00 -15.43
N LEU A 707 -0.69 -40.74 -15.20
CA LEU A 707 0.20 -39.61 -15.04
C LEU A 707 0.14 -39.10 -13.59
N TRP A 708 1.29 -39.08 -12.93
CA TRP A 708 1.44 -38.66 -11.53
C TRP A 708 2.26 -37.39 -11.42
N MET A 709 1.93 -36.53 -10.46
CA MET A 709 2.76 -35.39 -10.08
C MET A 709 3.30 -35.60 -8.67
N ALA A 710 4.62 -35.73 -8.53
CA ALA A 710 5.30 -35.55 -7.26
C ALA A 710 5.42 -34.04 -7.01
N PHE A 711 4.46 -33.47 -6.28
CA PHE A 711 4.27 -32.02 -6.15
C PHE A 711 4.65 -31.48 -4.77
N GLY A 712 5.28 -30.30 -4.72
CA GLY A 712 5.57 -29.59 -3.46
C GLY A 712 6.90 -30.00 -2.80
N VAL A 713 7.19 -29.44 -1.61
CA VAL A 713 8.41 -29.71 -0.83
C VAL A 713 8.09 -29.84 0.66
N GLY A 714 8.95 -30.56 1.40
CA GLY A 714 8.82 -30.72 2.85
C GLY A 714 7.45 -31.26 3.25
N LYS A 715 6.78 -30.59 4.19
CA LYS A 715 5.44 -30.97 4.68
C LYS A 715 4.33 -30.87 3.63
N ASN A 716 4.55 -30.12 2.56
CA ASN A 716 3.58 -29.93 1.48
C ASN A 716 3.79 -30.90 0.32
N PHE A 717 4.78 -31.79 0.40
CA PHE A 717 5.05 -32.79 -0.62
C PHE A 717 3.96 -33.85 -0.66
N ARG A 718 3.48 -34.20 -1.86
CA ARG A 718 2.42 -35.19 -2.09
C ARG A 718 2.40 -35.69 -3.53
N TYR A 719 1.77 -36.84 -3.77
CA TYR A 719 1.54 -37.38 -5.11
C TYR A 719 0.11 -37.09 -5.58
N ILE A 720 -0.01 -36.42 -6.74
CA ILE A 720 -1.30 -36.04 -7.33
C ILE A 720 -1.54 -36.90 -8.59
N PRO A 721 -2.63 -37.69 -8.65
CA PRO A 721 -3.00 -38.44 -9.85
C PRO A 721 -3.68 -37.51 -10.88
N VAL A 722 -2.87 -36.85 -11.72
CA VAL A 722 -3.39 -35.90 -12.73
C VAL A 722 -4.32 -36.57 -13.75
N HIS A 723 -4.09 -37.84 -14.04
CA HIS A 723 -4.97 -38.63 -14.92
C HIS A 723 -6.40 -38.75 -14.36
N GLU A 724 -6.57 -38.98 -13.05
CA GLU A 724 -7.90 -38.99 -12.42
C GLU A 724 -8.57 -37.61 -12.48
N ILE A 725 -7.82 -36.54 -12.23
CA ILE A 725 -8.34 -35.17 -12.31
C ILE A 725 -8.85 -34.90 -13.73
N ALA A 726 -8.06 -35.23 -14.75
CA ALA A 726 -8.44 -35.04 -16.15
C ALA A 726 -9.68 -35.87 -16.52
N GLN A 727 -9.77 -37.12 -16.07
CA GLN A 727 -10.94 -37.98 -16.29
C GLN A 727 -12.21 -37.37 -15.66
N HIS A 728 -12.14 -36.90 -14.41
CA HIS A 728 -13.28 -36.27 -13.73
C HIS A 728 -13.70 -34.93 -14.36
N MET A 729 -12.76 -34.17 -14.94
CA MET A 729 -13.06 -32.91 -15.63
C MET A 729 -13.62 -33.13 -17.04
N GLY A 730 -13.28 -34.24 -17.68
CA GLY A 730 -13.60 -34.50 -19.08
C GLY A 730 -12.76 -33.65 -20.06
N PRO A 731 -12.74 -34.04 -21.36
CA PRO A 731 -11.81 -33.48 -22.34
C PRO A 731 -12.00 -31.98 -22.59
N SER A 732 -13.24 -31.49 -22.71
CA SER A 732 -13.49 -30.05 -22.94
C SER A 732 -12.99 -29.19 -21.77
N LYS A 733 -13.36 -29.54 -20.53
CA LYS A 733 -13.03 -28.73 -19.35
C LYS A 733 -11.55 -28.83 -18.97
N SER A 734 -10.93 -30.00 -19.17
CA SER A 734 -9.48 -30.17 -19.04
C SER A 734 -8.71 -29.26 -20.00
N HIS A 735 -9.14 -29.16 -21.25
CA HIS A 735 -8.45 -28.30 -22.22
C HIS A 735 -8.70 -26.80 -21.95
N ALA A 736 -9.94 -26.42 -21.63
CA ALA A 736 -10.33 -25.08 -21.23
C ALA A 736 -9.56 -24.54 -20.00
N LEU A 737 -9.00 -25.43 -19.18
CA LEU A 737 -8.24 -25.07 -17.99
C LEU A 737 -7.02 -24.19 -18.31
N LEU A 738 -6.42 -24.34 -19.50
CA LEU A 738 -5.28 -23.52 -19.93
C LEU A 738 -5.65 -22.03 -19.99
N PHE A 739 -6.71 -21.69 -20.73
CA PHE A 739 -7.19 -20.32 -20.82
C PHE A 739 -7.70 -19.82 -19.48
N PHE A 740 -8.49 -20.61 -18.75
CA PHE A 740 -8.95 -20.24 -17.42
C PHE A 740 -7.78 -19.85 -16.50
N HIS A 741 -6.71 -20.64 -16.51
CA HIS A 741 -5.54 -20.41 -15.69
C HIS A 741 -4.74 -19.18 -16.15
N ALA A 742 -4.56 -18.95 -17.44
CA ALA A 742 -3.93 -17.70 -17.90
C ALA A 742 -4.79 -16.48 -17.55
N PHE A 743 -6.09 -16.55 -17.83
CA PHE A 743 -7.06 -15.45 -17.71
C PHE A 743 -7.25 -14.97 -16.28
N SER A 744 -7.36 -15.88 -15.32
CA SER A 744 -7.49 -15.53 -13.89
C SER A 744 -6.16 -15.11 -13.24
N GLY A 745 -5.06 -15.08 -14.00
CA GLY A 745 -3.77 -14.52 -13.65
C GLY A 745 -2.66 -15.56 -13.53
N CYS A 746 -1.55 -15.35 -14.23
CA CYS A 746 -0.32 -16.14 -14.17
C CYS A 746 0.89 -15.19 -14.17
N ASP A 747 2.10 -15.68 -14.47
CA ASP A 747 3.29 -14.82 -14.45
C ASP A 747 3.28 -13.74 -15.56
N GLN A 748 2.64 -14.02 -16.70
CA GLN A 748 2.61 -13.13 -17.88
C GLN A 748 1.32 -12.30 -17.96
N VAL A 749 0.27 -12.75 -17.28
CA VAL A 749 -1.10 -12.24 -17.42
C VAL A 749 -1.63 -11.84 -16.04
N SER A 750 -2.21 -10.66 -15.92
CA SER A 750 -2.57 -10.11 -14.60
C SER A 750 -3.65 -10.93 -13.90
N SER A 751 -3.55 -11.02 -12.58
CA SER A 751 -4.73 -11.33 -11.78
C SER A 751 -5.70 -10.15 -11.74
N PHE A 752 -6.96 -10.45 -11.44
CA PHE A 752 -7.97 -9.44 -11.17
C PHE A 752 -7.87 -8.96 -9.71
N SER A 753 -8.01 -7.65 -9.50
CA SER A 753 -7.94 -7.04 -8.18
C SER A 753 -9.00 -7.63 -7.25
N ASN A 754 -8.55 -8.19 -6.13
CA ASN A 754 -9.40 -8.85 -5.12
C ASN A 754 -10.30 -9.99 -5.69
N ARG A 755 -9.97 -10.53 -6.86
CA ARG A 755 -10.65 -11.67 -7.48
C ARG A 755 -9.59 -12.70 -7.89
N GLY A 756 -9.41 -13.72 -7.06
CA GLY A 756 -8.40 -14.76 -7.25
C GLY A 756 -8.92 -15.98 -8.01
N LYS A 757 -8.04 -16.98 -8.17
CA LYS A 757 -8.37 -18.29 -8.77
C LYS A 757 -9.61 -18.93 -8.15
N LYS A 758 -9.75 -18.85 -6.83
CA LYS A 758 -10.89 -19.39 -6.09
C LYS A 758 -12.22 -18.77 -6.55
N THR A 759 -12.29 -17.43 -6.61
CA THR A 759 -13.50 -16.72 -7.04
C THR A 759 -13.83 -17.03 -8.50
N ALA A 760 -12.82 -17.07 -9.37
CA ALA A 760 -12.99 -17.43 -10.77
C ALA A 760 -13.48 -18.88 -10.93
N TRP A 761 -12.92 -19.82 -10.16
CA TRP A 761 -13.31 -21.24 -10.19
C TRP A 761 -14.74 -21.47 -9.72
N GLU A 762 -15.14 -20.82 -8.62
CA GLU A 762 -16.51 -20.87 -8.12
C GLU A 762 -17.48 -20.29 -9.14
N THR A 763 -17.10 -19.20 -9.82
CA THR A 763 -17.91 -18.60 -10.90
C THR A 763 -18.03 -19.55 -12.09
N TRP A 764 -16.93 -20.19 -12.50
CA TRP A 764 -16.93 -21.15 -13.62
C TRP A 764 -17.75 -22.39 -13.29
N SER A 765 -17.75 -22.82 -12.02
CA SER A 765 -18.57 -23.93 -11.55
C SER A 765 -20.08 -23.63 -11.65
N THR A 766 -20.48 -22.35 -11.54
CA THR A 766 -21.88 -21.92 -11.66
C THR A 766 -22.27 -21.48 -13.07
N PHE A 767 -21.31 -21.04 -13.88
CA PHE A 767 -21.51 -20.54 -15.24
C PHE A 767 -20.69 -21.38 -16.23
N ASP A 768 -21.14 -22.62 -16.42
CA ASP A 768 -20.43 -23.61 -17.25
C ASP A 768 -20.48 -23.28 -18.75
N ALA A 769 -21.41 -22.42 -19.19
CA ALA A 769 -21.58 -22.00 -20.57
C ALA A 769 -20.33 -21.36 -21.20
N VAL A 770 -19.40 -20.83 -20.39
CA VAL A 770 -18.14 -20.23 -20.86
C VAL A 770 -17.06 -21.28 -21.21
N THR A 771 -17.30 -22.56 -20.91
CA THR A 771 -16.30 -23.64 -21.08
C THR A 771 -15.86 -23.81 -22.54
N GLU A 772 -16.79 -23.73 -23.50
CA GLU A 772 -16.42 -23.88 -24.92
C GLU A 772 -15.59 -22.69 -25.42
N ASP A 773 -15.88 -21.45 -24.97
CA ASP A 773 -15.04 -20.29 -25.30
C ASP A 773 -13.63 -20.43 -24.72
N PHE A 774 -13.51 -20.85 -23.46
CA PHE A 774 -12.21 -21.10 -22.83
C PHE A 774 -11.42 -22.18 -23.56
N LYS A 775 -12.09 -23.23 -24.03
CA LYS A 775 -11.47 -24.30 -24.83
C LYS A 775 -10.98 -23.77 -26.18
N VAL A 776 -11.79 -23.02 -26.91
CA VAL A 776 -11.39 -22.39 -28.19
C VAL A 776 -10.17 -21.49 -28.00
N LEU A 777 -10.16 -20.68 -26.94
CA LEU A 777 -9.04 -19.79 -26.65
C LEU A 777 -7.79 -20.50 -26.09
N SER A 778 -7.88 -21.80 -25.83
CA SER A 778 -6.77 -22.65 -25.40
C SER A 778 -6.07 -23.37 -26.57
N ASP A 779 -6.51 -23.19 -27.81
CA ASP A 779 -5.99 -23.90 -28.99
C ASP A 779 -5.72 -22.96 -30.17
N LYS A 780 -4.55 -22.30 -30.17
CA LYS A 780 -4.10 -21.36 -31.22
C LYS A 780 -5.22 -20.46 -31.79
N PRO A 781 -5.94 -19.68 -30.95
CA PRO A 781 -7.06 -18.89 -31.44
C PRO A 781 -6.61 -17.82 -32.43
N ASN A 782 -7.49 -17.42 -33.34
CA ASN A 782 -7.31 -16.21 -34.14
C ASN A 782 -8.05 -15.02 -33.49
N GLU A 783 -8.01 -13.85 -34.13
CA GLU A 783 -8.67 -12.66 -33.60
C GLU A 783 -10.21 -12.78 -33.60
N ASP A 784 -10.79 -13.51 -34.56
CA ASP A 784 -12.22 -13.75 -34.63
C ASP A 784 -12.70 -14.60 -33.45
N CYS A 785 -11.97 -15.67 -33.10
CA CYS A 785 -12.25 -16.47 -31.90
C CYS A 785 -12.31 -15.62 -30.63
N VAL A 786 -11.39 -14.65 -30.50
CA VAL A 786 -11.37 -13.72 -29.37
C VAL A 786 -12.60 -12.81 -29.37
N ASN A 787 -12.99 -12.30 -30.54
CA ASN A 787 -14.16 -11.43 -30.69
C ASN A 787 -15.47 -12.17 -30.40
N GLU A 788 -15.64 -13.38 -30.92
CA GLU A 788 -16.82 -14.22 -30.71
C GLU A 788 -16.97 -14.62 -29.24
N SER A 789 -15.86 -14.96 -28.58
CA SER A 789 -15.83 -15.33 -27.16
C SER A 789 -16.05 -14.14 -26.21
N ALA A 790 -15.85 -12.90 -26.67
CA ALA A 790 -15.73 -11.73 -25.80
C ALA A 790 -16.99 -11.50 -24.95
N LEU A 791 -18.18 -11.61 -25.53
CA LEU A 791 -19.45 -11.34 -24.82
C LEU A 791 -19.69 -12.34 -23.69
N ASN A 792 -19.42 -13.62 -23.92
CA ASN A 792 -19.62 -14.65 -22.90
C ASN A 792 -18.58 -14.52 -21.77
N ILE A 793 -17.34 -14.14 -22.11
CA ILE A 793 -16.29 -13.85 -21.13
C ILE A 793 -16.59 -12.58 -20.35
N GLU A 794 -17.16 -11.54 -20.97
CA GLU A 794 -17.64 -10.35 -20.25
C GLU A 794 -18.67 -10.74 -19.20
N ARG A 795 -19.66 -11.55 -19.58
CA ARG A 795 -20.67 -12.05 -18.64
C ARG A 795 -20.04 -12.83 -17.49
N PHE A 796 -19.06 -13.70 -17.78
CA PHE A 796 -18.29 -14.40 -16.76
C PHE A 796 -17.59 -13.44 -15.78
N VAL A 797 -16.94 -12.39 -16.29
CA VAL A 797 -16.27 -11.38 -15.46
C VAL A 797 -17.27 -10.60 -14.61
N VAL A 798 -18.44 -10.24 -15.15
CA VAL A 798 -19.49 -9.59 -14.36
C VAL A 798 -19.87 -10.46 -13.16
N LEU A 799 -20.17 -11.75 -13.39
CA LEU A 799 -20.55 -12.69 -12.34
C LEU A 799 -19.42 -12.94 -11.32
N MET A 800 -18.16 -12.88 -11.75
CA MET A 800 -17.00 -12.99 -10.86
C MET A 800 -16.90 -11.80 -9.89
N TYR A 801 -17.27 -10.59 -10.35
CA TYR A 801 -17.33 -9.41 -9.49
C TYR A 801 -18.62 -9.38 -8.66
N ASP A 802 -19.73 -9.84 -9.21
CA ASP A 802 -21.05 -9.78 -8.59
C ASP A 802 -22.00 -10.87 -9.12
N ARG A 803 -22.15 -11.95 -8.35
CA ARG A 803 -22.91 -13.14 -8.75
C ARG A 803 -24.40 -12.89 -8.97
N THR A 804 -24.95 -11.83 -8.36
CA THR A 804 -26.37 -11.46 -8.50
C THR A 804 -26.61 -10.41 -9.57
N SER A 805 -25.57 -10.01 -10.32
CA SER A 805 -25.70 -8.98 -11.34
C SER A 805 -26.48 -9.48 -12.55
N GLU A 806 -27.42 -8.66 -13.00
CA GLU A 806 -28.15 -8.86 -14.26
C GLU A 806 -27.42 -8.24 -15.46
N CYS A 807 -26.34 -7.48 -15.24
CA CYS A 807 -25.60 -6.83 -16.31
C CYS A 807 -24.90 -7.85 -17.22
N LEU A 808 -25.05 -7.70 -18.54
CA LEU A 808 -24.40 -8.59 -19.51
C LEU A 808 -22.98 -8.16 -19.86
N SER A 809 -22.71 -6.84 -19.84
CA SER A 809 -21.40 -6.28 -20.18
C SER A 809 -20.67 -5.74 -18.95
N VAL A 810 -19.34 -5.72 -19.03
CA VAL A 810 -18.52 -5.18 -17.94
C VAL A 810 -18.67 -3.68 -17.77
N ASP A 811 -18.93 -2.93 -18.86
CA ASP A 811 -19.13 -1.48 -18.80
C ASP A 811 -20.41 -1.10 -18.04
N ALA A 812 -21.50 -1.84 -18.28
CA ALA A 812 -22.73 -1.67 -17.51
C ALA A 812 -22.53 -2.05 -16.03
N ALA A 813 -21.84 -3.17 -15.78
CA ALA A 813 -21.53 -3.61 -14.43
C ALA A 813 -20.63 -2.62 -13.67
N ARG A 814 -19.68 -1.96 -14.34
CA ARG A 814 -18.84 -0.91 -13.74
C ARG A 814 -19.68 0.23 -13.19
N LYS A 815 -20.62 0.75 -13.98
CA LYS A 815 -21.53 1.82 -13.57
C LYS A 815 -22.42 1.38 -12.41
N ASP A 816 -23.01 0.18 -12.49
CA ASP A 816 -23.89 -0.36 -11.45
C ASP A 816 -23.16 -0.57 -10.11
N LEU A 817 -22.00 -1.26 -10.17
CA LEU A 817 -21.21 -1.58 -8.98
C LEU A 817 -20.64 -0.34 -8.30
N PHE A 818 -20.23 0.66 -9.07
CA PHE A 818 -19.73 1.92 -8.52
C PHE A 818 -20.87 2.77 -7.93
N ARG A 819 -21.98 2.95 -8.66
CA ARG A 819 -23.06 3.88 -8.26
C ARG A 819 -24.03 3.28 -7.24
N ARG A 820 -24.54 2.08 -7.49
CA ARG A 820 -25.59 1.47 -6.66
C ARG A 820 -25.01 0.70 -5.48
N LYS A 821 -23.86 0.06 -5.67
CA LYS A 821 -23.22 -0.79 -4.64
C LYS A 821 -22.02 -0.14 -3.94
N GLY A 822 -21.70 1.12 -4.25
CA GLY A 822 -20.67 1.93 -3.57
C GLY A 822 -19.25 1.35 -3.62
N ARG A 823 -18.92 0.53 -4.64
CA ARG A 823 -17.62 -0.13 -4.71
C ARG A 823 -16.51 0.84 -5.17
N SER A 824 -15.32 0.69 -4.59
CA SER A 824 -14.14 1.43 -5.03
C SER A 824 -13.71 1.04 -6.46
N ILE A 825 -12.96 1.93 -7.13
CA ILE A 825 -12.54 1.75 -8.54
C ILE A 825 -11.67 0.51 -8.79
N GLU A 826 -10.95 0.05 -7.77
CA GLU A 826 -10.15 -1.18 -7.83
C GLU A 826 -11.00 -2.45 -7.63
N ASN A 827 -12.27 -2.30 -7.25
CA ASN A 827 -13.21 -3.38 -6.95
C ASN A 827 -14.39 -3.44 -7.94
N ILE A 828 -14.28 -2.74 -9.07
CA ILE A 828 -15.15 -2.87 -10.25
C ILE A 828 -14.38 -3.58 -11.38
N PRO A 829 -15.05 -4.26 -12.32
CA PRO A 829 -14.37 -4.96 -13.41
C PRO A 829 -13.64 -3.99 -14.34
N PRO A 830 -12.64 -4.43 -15.12
CA PRO A 830 -12.05 -3.62 -16.20
C PRO A 830 -13.10 -3.18 -17.22
N SER A 831 -12.83 -2.11 -17.97
CA SER A 831 -13.66 -1.75 -19.11
C SER A 831 -13.58 -2.81 -20.21
N SER A 832 -14.58 -2.85 -21.09
CA SER A 832 -14.62 -3.82 -22.20
C SER A 832 -13.33 -3.78 -23.03
N ALA A 833 -12.82 -2.58 -23.35
CA ALA A 833 -11.55 -2.42 -24.07
C ALA A 833 -10.33 -2.97 -23.31
N ALA A 834 -10.25 -2.74 -22.00
CA ALA A 834 -9.15 -3.26 -21.18
C ALA A 834 -9.24 -4.79 -21.00
N LEU A 835 -10.45 -5.31 -20.85
CA LEU A 835 -10.73 -6.74 -20.76
C LEU A 835 -10.42 -7.45 -22.07
N HIS A 836 -10.78 -6.88 -23.22
CA HIS A 836 -10.47 -7.47 -24.52
C HIS A 836 -8.95 -7.67 -24.71
N GLN A 837 -8.14 -6.68 -24.32
CA GLN A 837 -6.68 -6.83 -24.32
C GLN A 837 -6.20 -7.89 -23.33
N HIS A 838 -6.91 -8.08 -22.21
CA HIS A 838 -6.62 -9.12 -21.24
C HIS A 838 -6.95 -10.53 -21.77
N ILE A 839 -8.06 -10.68 -22.49
CA ILE A 839 -8.43 -11.91 -23.20
C ILE A 839 -7.36 -12.27 -24.21
N LYS A 840 -6.92 -11.30 -25.05
CA LYS A 840 -5.81 -11.52 -26.00
C LYS A 840 -4.54 -12.04 -25.31
N ARG A 841 -4.13 -11.41 -24.22
CA ARG A 841 -2.94 -11.87 -23.47
C ARG A 841 -3.12 -13.28 -22.89
N ALA A 842 -4.29 -13.58 -22.34
CA ALA A 842 -4.59 -14.90 -21.81
C ALA A 842 -4.62 -15.97 -22.91
N ALA A 843 -5.24 -15.66 -24.06
CA ALA A 843 -5.31 -16.51 -25.24
C ALA A 843 -3.93 -16.78 -25.84
N TYR A 844 -3.05 -15.77 -25.82
CA TYR A 844 -1.66 -15.95 -26.24
C TYR A 844 -0.93 -16.99 -25.38
N GLN A 845 -0.98 -16.81 -24.06
CA GLN A 845 -0.32 -17.72 -23.12
C GLN A 845 -0.92 -19.13 -23.18
N ALA A 846 -2.25 -19.22 -23.21
CA ALA A 846 -2.96 -20.49 -23.20
C ALA A 846 -2.85 -21.24 -24.52
N GLY A 847 -3.19 -20.60 -25.64
CA GLY A 847 -3.25 -21.24 -26.96
C GLY A 847 -1.90 -21.39 -27.64
N PHE A 848 -1.05 -20.35 -27.61
CA PHE A 848 0.20 -20.38 -28.35
C PHE A 848 1.39 -20.87 -27.51
N CYS A 849 1.42 -20.65 -26.20
CA CYS A 849 2.51 -21.17 -25.37
C CYS A 849 2.18 -22.54 -24.76
N TRP A 850 1.05 -22.68 -24.06
CA TRP A 850 0.72 -23.91 -23.33
C TRP A 850 0.00 -24.97 -24.18
N GLY A 851 -0.90 -24.56 -25.08
CA GLY A 851 -1.67 -25.46 -25.95
C GLY A 851 -0.81 -26.28 -26.90
N GLN A 852 0.42 -25.82 -27.16
CA GLN A 852 1.44 -26.46 -27.99
C GLN A 852 2.46 -27.27 -27.17
N ALA A 853 2.20 -27.60 -25.90
CA ALA A 853 3.19 -28.29 -25.05
C ALA A 853 3.66 -29.66 -25.58
N LEU A 854 2.89 -30.29 -26.47
CA LEU A 854 3.25 -31.57 -27.12
C LEU A 854 3.94 -31.40 -28.49
N VAL A 855 4.18 -30.16 -28.92
CA VAL A 855 4.76 -29.83 -30.24
C VAL A 855 6.15 -29.25 -30.06
N LYS A 856 7.19 -29.95 -30.52
CA LYS A 856 8.60 -29.57 -30.36
C LYS A 856 8.94 -28.13 -30.80
N LEU A 857 8.32 -27.66 -31.89
CA LEU A 857 8.52 -26.33 -32.44
C LEU A 857 7.22 -25.52 -32.35
N GLN A 858 7.11 -24.71 -31.30
CA GLN A 858 5.98 -23.82 -31.07
C GLN A 858 5.96 -22.71 -32.11
N GLU A 859 4.80 -22.48 -32.71
CA GLU A 859 4.54 -21.33 -33.57
C GLU A 859 3.87 -20.25 -32.72
N THR A 860 4.59 -19.18 -32.43
CA THR A 860 4.06 -18.06 -31.63
C THR A 860 3.98 -16.79 -32.47
N PRO A 861 2.81 -16.13 -32.53
CA PRO A 861 2.68 -14.85 -33.21
C PRO A 861 3.43 -13.75 -32.44
N SER A 862 3.60 -12.57 -33.02
CA SER A 862 4.21 -11.45 -32.29
C SER A 862 3.36 -11.07 -31.07
N PRO A 863 3.94 -10.98 -29.85
CA PRO A 863 3.20 -10.53 -28.67
C PRO A 863 2.55 -9.15 -28.83
N SER A 864 3.12 -8.29 -29.68
CA SER A 864 2.57 -6.95 -29.98
C SER A 864 1.13 -7.01 -30.52
N SER A 865 0.81 -8.05 -31.27
CA SER A 865 -0.53 -8.26 -31.86
C SER A 865 -1.52 -8.85 -30.85
N TRP A 866 -1.02 -9.32 -29.70
CA TRP A 866 -1.78 -10.05 -28.68
C TRP A 866 -1.86 -9.30 -27.34
N GLY A 867 -1.78 -7.97 -27.38
CA GLY A 867 -2.07 -7.10 -26.25
C GLY A 867 -0.87 -6.72 -25.37
N TRP A 868 0.36 -6.96 -25.85
CA TRP A 868 1.59 -6.37 -25.31
C TRP A 868 2.07 -5.20 -26.17
N LYS A 869 2.89 -4.31 -25.59
CA LYS A 869 3.63 -3.28 -26.34
C LYS A 869 5.11 -3.37 -26.00
N ARG A 870 5.99 -3.27 -27.00
CA ARG A 870 7.44 -3.25 -26.79
C ARG A 870 7.90 -1.84 -26.41
N ASN A 871 8.60 -1.72 -25.29
CA ASN A 871 9.24 -0.49 -24.79
C ASN A 871 10.77 -0.68 -24.78
N LYS A 872 11.54 0.37 -24.41
CA LYS A 872 13.01 0.32 -24.31
C LYS A 872 13.55 -0.72 -23.30
N GLU A 873 12.70 -1.18 -22.37
CA GLU A 873 13.03 -2.17 -21.33
C GLU A 873 12.43 -3.57 -21.61
N GLY A 874 11.88 -3.80 -22.82
CA GLY A 874 11.18 -5.03 -23.20
C GLY A 874 9.66 -4.86 -23.35
N TYR A 875 8.92 -5.95 -23.38
CA TYR A 875 7.45 -5.91 -23.53
C TYR A 875 6.75 -5.53 -22.21
N GLY A 876 5.78 -4.61 -22.29
CA GLY A 876 4.98 -4.14 -21.16
C GLY A 876 3.48 -4.10 -21.47
N ASN A 877 2.66 -4.15 -20.41
CA ASN A 877 1.21 -4.05 -20.49
C ASN A 877 0.79 -2.58 -20.42
N HIS A 878 0.55 -1.95 -21.57
CA HIS A 878 0.00 -0.61 -21.62
C HIS A 878 -1.37 -0.64 -22.29
N SER A 879 -2.42 -0.64 -21.48
CA SER A 879 -3.82 -0.56 -21.90
C SER A 879 -4.28 0.88 -22.20
N GLY A 880 -3.41 1.88 -22.05
CA GLY A 880 -3.69 3.25 -22.47
C GLY A 880 -3.43 3.43 -23.96
N HIS A 881 -4.47 3.72 -24.74
CA HIS A 881 -4.31 4.41 -26.01
C HIS A 881 -3.82 5.84 -25.70
N ARG A 882 -2.51 6.09 -25.79
CA ARG A 882 -2.05 7.45 -26.08
C ARG A 882 -2.40 7.70 -27.54
N HIS A 883 -3.44 8.47 -27.82
CA HIS A 883 -3.49 9.17 -29.10
C HIS A 883 -2.19 9.95 -29.23
N SER A 884 -1.47 9.70 -30.32
CA SER A 884 -0.34 10.49 -30.73
C SER A 884 -0.76 11.96 -30.75
N LYS A 885 -0.08 12.79 -29.96
CA LYS A 885 -0.14 14.25 -30.08
C LYS A 885 0.44 14.66 -31.43
N HIS A 886 -0.34 14.52 -32.49
CA HIS A 886 -0.20 15.24 -33.76
C HIS A 886 -1.51 15.14 -34.51
N GLN A 887 -2.52 15.83 -33.99
CA GLN A 887 -3.55 16.51 -34.77
C GLN A 887 -4.36 17.32 -33.77
N SER A 888 -4.23 18.63 -33.85
CA SER A 888 -5.09 19.57 -33.14
C SER A 888 -6.49 19.50 -33.74
N PRO A 889 -7.55 19.28 -32.94
CA PRO A 889 -8.82 19.89 -33.21
C PRO A 889 -8.91 21.11 -32.31
N VAL A 890 -8.87 22.28 -32.94
CA VAL A 890 -9.36 23.52 -32.34
C VAL A 890 -10.83 23.25 -31.98
N LEU A 891 -11.11 23.05 -30.70
CA LEU A 891 -12.45 23.20 -30.14
C LEU A 891 -12.48 24.55 -29.46
N ASN A 892 -12.99 25.54 -30.20
CA ASN A 892 -13.53 26.76 -29.61
C ASN A 892 -14.75 26.37 -28.77
N LEU A 893 -14.65 26.55 -27.45
CA LEU A 893 -15.74 26.88 -26.54
C LEU A 893 -15.15 27.66 -25.35
#